data_AF-A0A3D2C692-F1
#
_entry.id   AF-A0A3D2C692-F1
#
_cell.length_a   1.000
_cell.length_b   1.000
_cell.length_c   1.000
_cell.angle_alpha   90.00
_cell.angle_beta   90.00
_cell.angle_gamma   90.00
#
_symmetry.space_group_name_H-M   'P 1'
#
loop_
_entity.id
_entity.type
_entity.pdbx_description
1 polymer ?
#
loop_
_entity_poly.entity_id
_entity_poly.type
_entity_poly.pdbx_seq_one_letter_code
_entity_poly.pdbx_strand_id
1 'polypeptide(L)'
;MGLVRASGAGVGWRSPQRAAGPSARFRWIEGRSGVVPDSPVRRHGPRDTTGGWTPPSKARFVFHRWKRSEHRAKSAALALRDVRVGRRSWLPCGARWARGLRGSPTADRGDGSGRRFHEGAHADRPVRPRRLSRCSRPAAHSRAALLVHPSLGPSQSSRFAREVLVSSSPHRTGAQIRREFLDFFGARAHSVQPSSSLVPNDPTLMFVNAGMVQFKDVFTGKEQRDYKRATTSQKCLRVSGKHNDLEEVGRTPRHHTLFEMLGNFSFGDYFKEEAIGYAWTLVKDVWKLDLDKVWVTVHHSDDEAWDLWTRKFGVPEARMQRLGDKDNFWSMGDTGPCGPCTEIHYDLGPSMGDCLKGPAGESDRYMEFWNLVFMQYEQFADGSRQPLANPSVDTGMGLERITGILQGVTTNYETDLIEGLMAVGAEQAKIDMKTADEERMTALRVLADHSRATAFMIADGIIPSNEGRGYVLRRIARRAIRWGVKLGLGANPFFHHVTSAVVDQMGEAFPELREREAFIREVVKGEEVRFGETRDKGLALLDEALAKVSDGTLDGTTVFKLHDTFGFPSDLTALIANEKGIKVDMAGFSEEMEAQRERGRAAWKGSGSAGVDRLWHSLLAEHPTAFTGYTDLDDAARVVALVHDGAKVDTLPDGAEGVVILDRTPFYGESGGQVGDTGTLTAGGVSFAVSDTRKPVPGLHAHHGSARGGALRVGDKVQASVHAVRRNDIR
;
A
#
# COMPACT_ATOMS: atom_id res chain seq x y z
N MET A 1 -24.40 49.69 -42.03
CA MET A 1 -23.43 50.66 -42.58
C MET A 1 -22.21 50.67 -41.66
N GLY A 2 -20.95 50.59 -42.09
CA GLY A 2 -20.32 49.63 -43.03
C GLY A 2 -19.36 48.72 -42.21
N LEU A 3 -18.89 47.54 -42.65
CA LEU A 3 -17.98 47.28 -43.79
C LEU A 3 -16.69 48.13 -43.71
N VAL A 4 -15.47 47.56 -43.82
CA VAL A 4 -15.02 46.46 -44.70
C VAL A 4 -14.12 45.41 -44.00
N ARG A 5 -14.10 44.18 -44.54
CA ARG A 5 -13.08 43.12 -44.32
C ARG A 5 -12.22 42.94 -45.59
N ALA A 6 -10.92 42.67 -45.43
CA ALA A 6 -10.08 41.89 -46.36
C ALA A 6 -8.85 41.37 -45.57
N SER A 7 -8.28 40.15 -45.63
CA SER A 7 -8.08 39.11 -46.67
C SER A 7 -7.10 39.50 -47.78
N GLY A 8 -6.05 38.74 -48.10
CA GLY A 8 -5.54 37.48 -47.55
C GLY A 8 -4.44 36.87 -48.44
N ALA A 9 -3.99 35.64 -48.14
CA ALA A 9 -2.95 34.87 -48.87
C ALA A 9 -1.51 35.48 -48.83
N GLY A 10 -0.43 34.71 -49.07
CA GLY A 10 -0.34 33.25 -49.20
C GLY A 10 1.07 32.73 -49.55
N VAL A 11 1.39 31.51 -49.05
CA VAL A 11 2.40 30.51 -49.49
C VAL A 11 3.66 30.98 -50.25
N GLY A 12 4.85 30.72 -49.67
CA GLY A 12 6.14 30.77 -50.39
C GLY A 12 7.24 29.94 -49.72
N TRP A 13 7.70 28.87 -50.39
CA TRP A 13 8.84 28.04 -49.94
C TRP A 13 10.17 28.57 -50.49
N ARG A 14 11.24 28.58 -49.67
CA ARG A 14 12.55 27.91 -49.93
C ARG A 14 13.61 28.25 -48.86
N SER A 15 14.50 27.29 -48.60
CA SER A 15 15.73 27.48 -47.82
C SER A 15 16.82 28.20 -48.63
N PRO A 16 17.87 28.69 -47.95
CA PRO A 16 19.24 28.45 -48.42
C PRO A 16 20.07 27.67 -47.40
N GLN A 17 21.17 27.07 -47.86
CA GLN A 17 22.10 26.28 -47.06
C GLN A 17 23.42 27.04 -46.77
N ARG A 18 24.07 26.64 -45.67
CA ARG A 18 25.54 26.54 -45.46
C ARG A 18 26.43 27.80 -45.49
N ALA A 19 27.07 27.98 -44.33
CA ALA A 19 28.52 28.09 -44.12
C ALA A 19 29.29 29.36 -44.55
N ALA A 20 29.96 29.97 -43.57
CA ALA A 20 31.44 30.00 -43.48
C ALA A 20 31.88 30.44 -42.06
N GLY A 21 33.11 30.13 -41.68
CA GLY A 21 33.80 30.75 -40.55
C GLY A 21 35.25 31.08 -40.90
N PRO A 22 35.90 31.96 -40.12
CA PRO A 22 37.26 31.71 -39.62
C PRO A 22 37.23 31.76 -38.06
N SER A 23 38.03 31.03 -37.27
CA SER A 23 39.49 30.85 -37.24
C SER A 23 40.25 32.17 -36.92
N ALA A 24 41.30 32.22 -36.08
CA ALA A 24 42.11 31.14 -35.52
C ALA A 24 42.89 31.51 -34.21
N ARG A 25 43.07 30.51 -33.33
CA ARG A 25 44.35 30.00 -32.75
C ARG A 25 45.27 30.87 -31.84
N PHE A 26 46.24 30.14 -31.26
CA PHE A 26 47.46 30.48 -30.49
C PHE A 26 47.36 30.39 -28.94
N ARG A 27 48.29 29.74 -28.21
CA ARG A 27 49.24 28.63 -28.53
C ARG A 27 49.78 28.00 -27.22
N TRP A 28 50.32 26.78 -27.28
CA TRP A 28 51.10 26.12 -26.21
C TRP A 28 52.62 26.14 -26.53
N ILE A 29 53.47 26.41 -25.52
CA ILE A 29 54.95 26.21 -25.42
C ILE A 29 55.25 26.10 -23.89
N GLU A 30 55.55 24.94 -23.31
CA GLU A 30 56.85 24.23 -23.12
C GLU A 30 57.83 24.78 -22.04
N GLY A 31 58.46 23.85 -21.28
CA GLY A 31 59.54 24.08 -20.29
C GLY A 31 59.34 23.28 -18.98
N ARG A 32 59.75 22.00 -18.87
CA ARG A 32 61.10 21.46 -18.51
C ARG A 32 61.55 21.77 -17.05
N SER A 33 62.13 20.84 -16.26
CA SER A 33 62.44 19.41 -16.48
C SER A 33 62.99 18.68 -15.23
N GLY A 34 62.83 17.35 -15.15
CA GLY A 34 63.72 16.41 -14.42
C GLY A 34 63.13 15.72 -13.18
N VAL A 35 63.57 14.52 -12.75
CA VAL A 35 64.45 13.48 -13.34
C VAL A 35 63.97 12.08 -12.86
N VAL A 36 64.15 11.04 -13.69
CA VAL A 36 63.90 9.60 -13.43
C VAL A 36 65.28 8.91 -13.50
N PRO A 37 65.69 7.93 -12.62
CA PRO A 37 65.16 6.54 -12.63
C PRO A 37 65.34 5.78 -11.27
N ASP A 38 65.28 4.45 -11.08
CA ASP A 38 64.85 3.29 -11.90
C ASP A 38 64.33 2.13 -11.00
N SER A 39 63.87 1.02 -11.60
CA SER A 39 63.54 -0.26 -10.93
C SER A 39 64.79 -1.13 -10.67
N PRO A 40 64.69 -2.24 -9.87
CA PRO A 40 64.38 -3.51 -10.54
C PRO A 40 63.56 -4.55 -9.72
N VAL A 41 62.92 -5.46 -10.47
CA VAL A 41 62.23 -6.67 -9.99
C VAL A 41 63.21 -7.82 -9.73
N ARG A 42 62.98 -8.65 -8.69
CA ARG A 42 63.18 -10.13 -8.79
C ARG A 42 62.45 -10.95 -7.71
N ARG A 43 62.29 -12.24 -8.01
CA ARG A 43 61.54 -13.26 -7.26
C ARG A 43 62.43 -13.92 -6.20
N HIS A 44 61.85 -14.46 -5.12
CA HIS A 44 62.00 -15.87 -4.69
C HIS A 44 61.19 -16.14 -3.41
N GLY A 45 60.82 -17.41 -3.23
CA GLY A 45 60.46 -18.04 -1.95
C GLY A 45 60.84 -19.54 -2.06
N PRO A 46 60.40 -20.44 -1.16
CA PRO A 46 59.72 -20.24 0.13
C PRO A 46 60.52 -20.87 1.30
N ARG A 47 60.04 -20.76 2.56
CA ARG A 47 60.22 -21.75 3.65
C ARG A 47 59.46 -21.40 4.93
N ASP A 48 59.07 -22.42 5.68
CA ASP A 48 58.51 -22.34 7.03
C ASP A 48 59.55 -21.91 8.09
N THR A 49 59.06 -21.38 9.22
CA THR A 49 59.34 -21.98 10.55
C THR A 49 58.35 -21.51 11.61
N THR A 50 58.11 -22.40 12.57
CA THR A 50 57.21 -22.32 13.74
C THR A 50 57.50 -21.22 14.77
N GLY A 51 56.45 -20.73 15.44
CA GLY A 51 56.51 -19.97 16.70
C GLY A 51 56.39 -18.44 16.55
N GLY A 52 55.90 -17.68 17.53
CA GLY A 52 55.27 -18.06 18.80
C GLY A 52 55.17 -16.89 19.80
N TRP A 53 54.00 -16.74 20.44
CA TRP A 53 53.72 -15.89 21.63
C TRP A 53 53.55 -14.35 21.52
N THR A 54 52.49 -13.85 22.18
CA THR A 54 52.23 -12.51 22.77
C THR A 54 52.31 -11.19 21.97
N PRO A 55 51.26 -10.34 22.04
CA PRO A 55 51.28 -8.94 21.61
C PRO A 55 51.24 -7.90 22.77
N PRO A 56 52.14 -6.89 22.75
CA PRO A 56 51.92 -5.57 23.35
C PRO A 56 52.10 -4.43 22.32
N SER A 57 51.57 -3.21 22.47
CA SER A 57 50.47 -2.70 23.30
C SER A 57 50.15 -1.23 22.90
N LYS A 58 48.89 -0.78 23.09
CA LYS A 58 48.45 0.65 23.11
C LYS A 58 48.57 1.39 21.75
N ALA A 59 47.77 2.41 21.40
CA ALA A 59 46.62 3.13 21.98
C ALA A 59 45.82 3.78 20.81
N ARG A 60 44.66 4.45 20.92
CA ARG A 60 43.74 4.84 22.02
C ARG A 60 42.37 5.09 21.37
N PHE A 61 41.27 4.56 21.91
CA PHE A 61 39.91 5.07 21.63
C PHE A 61 39.06 4.99 22.91
N VAL A 62 38.18 5.96 23.11
CA VAL A 62 37.42 6.13 24.36
C VAL A 62 35.95 5.81 24.11
N PHE A 63 35.49 4.68 24.66
CA PHE A 63 34.06 4.43 24.84
C PHE A 63 33.66 4.77 26.28
N HIS A 64 32.72 5.71 26.45
CA HIS A 64 32.09 5.94 27.75
C HIS A 64 31.01 4.90 28.02
N ARG A 65 31.08 4.29 29.20
CA ARG A 65 30.30 3.11 29.58
C ARG A 65 28.93 3.52 30.13
N TRP A 66 27.87 3.24 29.38
CA TRP A 66 26.48 3.40 29.87
C TRP A 66 26.29 2.59 31.16
N LYS A 67 25.97 3.25 32.27
CA LYS A 67 25.45 2.62 33.49
C LYS A 67 23.93 2.75 33.48
N ARG A 68 23.23 1.61 33.57
CA ARG A 68 21.81 1.62 33.99
C ARG A 68 21.74 2.12 35.43
N SER A 69 20.92 3.12 35.69
CA SER A 69 20.55 3.55 37.03
C SER A 69 19.20 2.93 37.41
N GLU A 70 19.21 1.89 38.23
CA GLU A 70 18.02 1.51 39.00
C GLU A 70 17.71 2.64 39.99
N HIS A 71 16.44 3.01 40.16
CA HIS A 71 16.02 3.77 41.33
C HIS A 71 14.74 3.21 41.92
N ARG A 72 14.87 2.67 43.14
CA ARG A 72 13.75 2.24 43.99
C ARG A 72 13.01 3.47 44.50
N ALA A 73 11.69 3.34 44.66
CA ALA A 73 10.90 4.30 45.42
C ALA A 73 11.41 4.42 46.87
N LYS A 74 11.43 5.65 47.39
CA LYS A 74 11.48 5.96 48.82
C LYS A 74 10.59 7.14 49.13
N SER A 75 9.69 6.95 50.09
CA SER A 75 8.82 8.01 50.60
C SER A 75 9.63 9.07 51.36
N ALA A 76 9.25 10.33 51.23
CA ALA A 76 9.62 11.40 52.14
C ALA A 76 8.37 12.22 52.47
N ALA A 77 7.99 12.24 53.74
CA ALA A 77 6.90 13.07 54.25
C ALA A 77 7.48 14.11 55.20
N LEU A 78 7.17 15.38 54.97
CA LEU A 78 7.31 16.50 55.90
C LEU A 78 6.32 17.59 55.49
N ALA A 79 5.92 18.45 56.44
CA ALA A 79 4.63 19.14 56.40
C ALA A 79 4.74 20.63 56.80
N LEU A 80 3.56 21.26 56.94
CA LEU A 80 3.27 22.66 57.31
C LEU A 80 3.29 23.63 56.11
N ARG A 81 2.40 24.64 56.03
CA ARG A 81 1.46 25.17 57.05
C ARG A 81 0.16 25.75 56.44
N ASP A 82 -0.83 25.99 57.31
CA ASP A 82 -2.21 26.45 56.99
C ASP A 82 -2.32 27.74 56.15
N VAL A 83 -3.34 27.76 55.29
CA VAL A 83 -4.30 28.88 55.21
C VAL A 83 -5.71 28.29 55.36
N ARG A 84 -6.59 28.96 56.11
CA ARG A 84 -7.98 28.52 56.40
C ARG A 84 -9.02 29.49 55.83
N VAL A 85 -10.28 29.11 56.01
CA VAL A 85 -11.55 29.84 55.78
C VAL A 85 -12.13 29.63 54.37
N GLY A 86 -13.35 29.11 54.24
CA GLY A 86 -14.25 28.63 55.31
C GLY A 86 -15.50 27.88 54.81
N ARG A 87 -16.13 27.11 55.71
CA ARG A 87 -17.41 26.44 55.44
C ARG A 87 -18.58 27.40 55.60
N ARG A 88 -19.56 27.33 54.69
CA ARG A 88 -20.98 27.42 55.05
C ARG A 88 -21.77 26.32 54.33
N SER A 89 -22.70 25.72 55.06
CA SER A 89 -23.69 24.74 54.59
C SER A 89 -24.91 25.44 54.00
N TRP A 90 -25.79 24.71 53.29
CA TRP A 90 -27.22 24.53 53.65
C TRP A 90 -27.84 23.40 52.79
N LEU A 91 -28.92 22.79 53.29
CA LEU A 91 -29.77 21.77 52.64
C LEU A 91 -31.22 22.37 52.50
N PRO A 92 -32.28 21.63 52.08
CA PRO A 92 -32.56 21.21 50.71
C PRO A 92 -34.05 21.46 50.27
N CYS A 93 -34.50 20.83 49.17
CA CYS A 93 -35.90 20.44 48.86
C CYS A 93 -36.83 21.40 48.05
N GLY A 94 -37.82 20.79 47.36
CA GLY A 94 -38.81 21.40 46.43
C GLY A 94 -38.57 20.96 44.96
N ALA A 95 -39.36 20.11 44.26
CA ALA A 95 -40.81 19.83 44.18
C ALA A 95 -41.62 21.01 43.60
N ARG A 96 -42.53 20.90 42.61
CA ARG A 96 -43.35 19.81 42.01
C ARG A 96 -43.38 19.96 40.46
N TRP A 97 -43.97 19.11 39.59
CA TRP A 97 -45.32 18.51 39.59
C TRP A 97 -45.45 17.22 38.74
N ALA A 98 -46.28 16.30 39.21
CA ALA A 98 -46.92 15.26 38.39
C ALA A 98 -48.33 14.92 38.93
N ARG A 99 -49.28 14.67 38.02
CA ARG A 99 -50.57 13.99 38.17
C ARG A 99 -50.75 13.21 36.85
N GLY A 100 -51.31 12.02 36.71
CA GLY A 100 -51.86 10.97 37.59
C GLY A 100 -52.02 9.71 36.69
N LEU A 101 -52.68 8.59 37.01
CA LEU A 101 -53.59 8.17 38.09
C LEU A 101 -53.71 6.63 38.03
N ARG A 102 -54.36 6.01 39.04
CA ARG A 102 -54.77 4.58 39.13
C ARG A 102 -53.66 3.55 39.40
N GLY A 103 -54.06 2.51 40.12
CA GLY A 103 -53.39 1.20 40.18
C GLY A 103 -54.38 0.14 40.69
N SER A 104 -54.07 -1.13 40.40
CA SER A 104 -54.56 -2.34 41.11
C SER A 104 -56.08 -2.68 40.99
N PRO A 105 -56.55 -3.91 41.35
CA PRO A 105 -55.82 -5.04 41.96
C PRO A 105 -56.13 -6.45 41.37
N THR A 106 -55.70 -7.50 42.09
CA THR A 106 -56.25 -8.89 42.21
C THR A 106 -56.16 -9.93 41.07
N ALA A 107 -55.24 -10.89 41.27
CA ALA A 107 -55.48 -12.27 41.77
C ALA A 107 -55.90 -13.47 40.86
N ASP A 108 -55.13 -14.56 41.05
CA ASP A 108 -55.52 -15.99 41.23
C ASP A 108 -55.86 -16.92 40.03
N ARG A 109 -55.25 -18.14 40.05
CA ARG A 109 -55.47 -19.38 39.23
C ARG A 109 -55.42 -19.28 37.67
N GLY A 110 -55.11 -20.36 36.93
CA GLY A 110 -54.55 -21.67 37.31
C GLY A 110 -54.66 -22.77 36.21
N ASP A 111 -53.65 -23.67 36.17
CA ASP A 111 -53.65 -25.04 35.56
C ASP A 111 -53.79 -25.21 34.02
N GLY A 112 -53.57 -26.43 33.48
CA GLY A 112 -54.46 -26.87 32.38
C GLY A 112 -54.03 -27.73 31.17
N SER A 113 -52.83 -28.34 31.03
CA SER A 113 -52.54 -29.36 29.98
C SER A 113 -52.67 -28.88 28.47
N GLY A 114 -52.60 -29.68 27.38
CA GLY A 114 -52.24 -31.10 27.20
C GLY A 114 -52.59 -31.77 25.84
N ARG A 115 -51.65 -31.78 24.87
CA ARG A 115 -51.45 -32.80 23.78
C ARG A 115 -52.56 -33.21 22.75
N ARG A 116 -52.23 -32.99 21.46
CA ARG A 116 -52.16 -33.97 20.31
C ARG A 116 -53.39 -34.42 19.44
N PHE A 117 -53.19 -34.28 18.10
CA PHE A 117 -53.67 -35.12 16.95
C PHE A 117 -55.21 -35.13 16.65
N HIS A 118 -55.76 -35.57 15.49
CA HIS A 118 -55.30 -36.42 14.35
C HIS A 118 -55.71 -35.85 12.93
N GLU A 119 -55.74 -36.68 11.86
CA GLU A 119 -55.76 -36.30 10.42
C GLU A 119 -57.14 -36.25 9.69
N GLY A 120 -57.15 -35.84 8.41
CA GLY A 120 -58.25 -36.02 7.43
C GLY A 120 -57.88 -35.55 6.00
N ALA A 121 -58.42 -36.15 4.92
CA ALA A 121 -57.96 -35.92 3.52
C ALA A 121 -59.03 -36.15 2.42
N HIS A 122 -58.69 -35.79 1.15
CA HIS A 122 -59.41 -36.04 -0.14
C HIS A 122 -60.74 -35.26 -0.42
N ALA A 123 -61.19 -34.96 -1.66
CA ALA A 123 -60.55 -34.93 -3.01
C ALA A 123 -61.40 -34.18 -4.10
N ASP A 124 -60.77 -33.94 -5.27
CA ASP A 124 -61.31 -33.88 -6.65
C ASP A 124 -61.98 -32.64 -7.34
N ARG A 125 -62.16 -32.75 -8.69
CA ARG A 125 -62.43 -31.71 -9.73
C ARG A 125 -63.80 -31.98 -10.47
N PRO A 126 -64.15 -31.61 -11.76
CA PRO A 126 -63.49 -30.83 -12.87
C PRO A 126 -64.39 -29.96 -13.86
N VAL A 127 -63.78 -29.49 -14.99
CA VAL A 127 -64.33 -29.19 -16.37
C VAL A 127 -64.63 -27.73 -16.90
N ARG A 128 -63.79 -27.34 -17.90
CA ARG A 128 -63.82 -26.50 -19.17
C ARG A 128 -65.15 -26.26 -20.01
N PRO A 129 -65.20 -25.65 -21.26
CA PRO A 129 -64.27 -24.79 -22.10
C PRO A 129 -64.84 -23.64 -23.06
N ARG A 130 -63.94 -22.71 -23.52
CA ARG A 130 -63.72 -22.04 -24.87
C ARG A 130 -64.81 -21.43 -25.83
N ARG A 131 -64.50 -20.20 -26.36
CA ARG A 131 -64.52 -19.65 -27.78
C ARG A 131 -63.77 -18.26 -27.76
N LEU A 132 -62.96 -17.71 -28.70
CA LEU A 132 -62.95 -17.41 -30.17
C LEU A 132 -63.80 -16.17 -30.58
N SER A 133 -63.37 -15.19 -31.43
CA SER A 133 -62.08 -14.90 -32.13
C SER A 133 -62.01 -13.55 -32.93
N ARG A 134 -60.78 -13.03 -33.20
CA ARG A 134 -60.34 -11.99 -34.21
C ARG A 134 -60.75 -10.51 -33.99
N CYS A 135 -59.99 -9.48 -34.45
CA CYS A 135 -58.66 -9.41 -35.14
C CYS A 135 -57.70 -8.40 -34.44
N SER A 136 -56.82 -7.50 -34.98
CA SER A 136 -56.48 -6.91 -36.30
C SER A 136 -54.98 -6.44 -36.36
N ARG A 137 -54.51 -5.76 -37.43
CA ARG A 137 -53.15 -5.16 -37.64
C ARG A 137 -53.19 -4.15 -38.83
N PRO A 138 -52.13 -3.39 -39.24
CA PRO A 138 -50.79 -3.16 -38.64
C PRO A 138 -50.33 -1.67 -38.55
N ALA A 139 -49.18 -1.41 -37.89
CA ALA A 139 -48.23 -0.32 -38.19
C ALA A 139 -46.88 -0.63 -37.49
N ALA A 140 -45.79 0.06 -37.85
CA ALA A 140 -44.46 -0.13 -37.26
C ALA A 140 -43.73 1.20 -37.01
N HIS A 141 -42.95 1.29 -35.93
CA HIS A 141 -41.57 1.80 -35.93
C HIS A 141 -40.88 1.66 -34.56
N SER A 142 -39.56 1.82 -34.57
CA SER A 142 -38.62 1.40 -33.53
C SER A 142 -38.66 2.23 -32.24
N ARG A 143 -38.50 1.56 -31.10
CA ARG A 143 -37.57 1.96 -30.03
C ARG A 143 -37.27 0.77 -29.11
N ALA A 144 -35.99 0.50 -28.87
CA ALA A 144 -35.57 -0.45 -27.85
C ALA A 144 -35.65 0.22 -26.48
N ALA A 145 -36.27 -0.44 -25.50
CA ALA A 145 -36.22 -0.02 -24.11
C ALA A 145 -35.10 -0.78 -23.41
N LEU A 146 -34.15 -0.05 -22.79
CA LEU A 146 -33.21 -0.66 -21.85
C LEU A 146 -34.00 -1.15 -20.63
N LEU A 147 -33.76 -2.39 -20.21
CA LEU A 147 -34.17 -2.87 -18.90
C LEU A 147 -33.26 -2.25 -17.84
N VAL A 148 -33.71 -1.16 -17.22
CA VAL A 148 -33.08 -0.59 -16.04
C VAL A 148 -33.27 -1.59 -14.89
N HIS A 149 -32.19 -2.20 -14.42
CA HIS A 149 -32.20 -2.95 -13.17
C HIS A 149 -32.54 -2.00 -12.01
N PRO A 150 -33.41 -2.40 -11.07
CA PRO A 150 -33.69 -1.59 -9.90
C PRO A 150 -32.42 -1.49 -9.05
N SER A 151 -31.98 -0.26 -8.76
CA SER A 151 -30.85 0.01 -7.87
C SER A 151 -31.13 -0.58 -6.49
N LEU A 152 -30.24 -1.45 -6.00
CA LEU A 152 -30.27 -1.91 -4.61
C LEU A 152 -30.15 -0.69 -3.69
N GLY A 153 -31.08 -0.56 -2.75
CA GLY A 153 -31.06 0.53 -1.77
C GLY A 153 -29.93 0.34 -0.75
N PRO A 154 -29.50 1.43 -0.09
CA PRO A 154 -28.45 1.37 0.94
C PRO A 154 -28.74 0.31 2.01
N SER A 155 -27.73 -0.51 2.29
CA SER A 155 -27.70 -1.53 3.34
C SER A 155 -27.93 -0.92 4.73
N GLN A 156 -28.34 -1.72 5.73
CA GLN A 156 -28.57 -1.21 7.08
C GLN A 156 -27.31 -0.55 7.68
N SER A 157 -26.13 -1.15 7.49
CA SER A 157 -24.85 -0.57 7.91
C SER A 157 -24.52 0.76 7.21
N SER A 158 -24.80 0.89 5.90
CA SER A 158 -24.59 2.17 5.18
C SER A 158 -25.52 3.30 5.63
N ARG A 159 -26.68 2.97 6.24
CA ARG A 159 -27.53 3.98 6.91
C ARG A 159 -26.93 4.42 8.23
N PHE A 160 -26.50 3.46 9.07
CA PHE A 160 -25.93 3.77 10.38
C PHE A 160 -24.63 4.57 10.26
N ALA A 161 -23.74 4.19 9.33
CA ALA A 161 -22.54 4.96 9.01
C ALA A 161 -22.87 6.40 8.58
N ARG A 162 -23.93 6.61 7.78
CA ARG A 162 -24.41 7.95 7.41
C ARG A 162 -25.01 8.73 8.58
N GLU A 163 -25.77 8.09 9.47
CA GLU A 163 -26.36 8.78 10.62
C GLU A 163 -25.29 9.19 11.65
N VAL A 164 -24.25 8.39 11.85
CA VAL A 164 -23.06 8.77 12.63
C VAL A 164 -22.31 9.93 11.96
N LEU A 165 -22.00 9.85 10.66
CA LEU A 165 -21.30 10.90 9.91
C LEU A 165 -22.09 12.23 9.77
N VAL A 166 -23.39 12.22 10.04
CA VAL A 166 -24.27 13.41 10.00
C VAL A 166 -24.56 13.96 11.42
N SER A 167 -24.03 13.33 12.47
CA SER A 167 -24.27 13.70 13.89
C SER A 167 -23.54 14.97 14.34
N SER A 168 -23.95 16.12 13.79
CA SER A 168 -23.78 17.47 14.34
C SER A 168 -22.38 17.87 14.81
N SER A 169 -21.56 18.39 13.88
CA SER A 169 -20.35 19.16 14.22
C SER A 169 -20.19 20.34 13.25
N PRO A 170 -19.84 21.57 13.73
CA PRO A 170 -19.62 22.74 12.87
C PRO A 170 -18.24 22.74 12.18
N HIS A 171 -17.50 21.64 12.26
CA HIS A 171 -16.13 21.50 11.77
C HIS A 171 -16.10 21.00 10.32
N ARG A 172 -14.99 21.24 9.63
CA ARG A 172 -14.76 20.76 8.27
C ARG A 172 -14.56 19.24 8.28
N THR A 173 -15.19 18.53 7.34
CA THR A 173 -14.92 17.11 7.10
C THR A 173 -13.58 16.93 6.38
N GLY A 174 -12.90 15.79 6.57
CA GLY A 174 -11.69 15.47 5.81
C GLY A 174 -11.91 15.49 4.29
N ALA A 175 -13.14 15.17 3.84
CA ALA A 175 -13.54 15.31 2.45
C ALA A 175 -13.65 16.77 1.96
N GLN A 176 -14.05 17.71 2.83
CA GLN A 176 -13.99 19.15 2.54
C GLN A 176 -12.55 19.66 2.56
N ILE A 177 -11.73 19.27 3.54
CA ILE A 177 -10.33 19.68 3.68
C ILE A 177 -9.50 19.25 2.47
N ARG A 178 -9.67 18.00 2.01
CA ARG A 178 -9.08 17.50 0.75
C ARG A 178 -9.43 18.39 -0.44
N ARG A 179 -10.70 18.79 -0.57
CA ARG A 179 -11.19 19.62 -1.67
C ARG A 179 -10.67 21.06 -1.58
N GLU A 180 -10.72 21.67 -0.40
CA GLU A 180 -10.15 23.01 -0.14
C GLU A 180 -8.67 23.07 -0.54
N PHE A 181 -7.87 22.05 -0.21
CA PHE A 181 -6.45 21.97 -0.59
C PHE A 181 -6.27 21.91 -2.11
N LEU A 182 -6.98 20.99 -2.80
CA LEU A 182 -6.85 20.82 -4.25
C LEU A 182 -7.32 22.06 -5.02
N ASP A 183 -8.46 22.64 -4.62
CA ASP A 183 -9.02 23.86 -5.23
C ASP A 183 -8.11 25.08 -4.99
N PHE A 184 -7.50 25.19 -3.79
CA PHE A 184 -6.55 26.26 -3.45
C PHE A 184 -5.31 26.27 -4.34
N PHE A 185 -4.77 25.08 -4.66
CA PHE A 185 -3.61 24.94 -5.55
C PHE A 185 -4.00 24.97 -7.03
N GLY A 186 -5.18 24.45 -7.40
CA GLY A 186 -5.77 24.62 -8.74
C GLY A 186 -5.93 26.10 -9.11
N ALA A 187 -6.44 26.92 -8.19
CA ALA A 187 -6.51 28.38 -8.32
C ALA A 187 -5.13 29.08 -8.43
N ARG A 188 -4.04 28.36 -8.16
CA ARG A 188 -2.62 28.80 -8.30
C ARG A 188 -1.93 28.13 -9.48
N ALA A 189 -2.70 27.76 -10.50
CA ALA A 189 -2.26 27.09 -11.74
C ALA A 189 -1.50 25.77 -11.51
N HIS A 190 -1.82 25.03 -10.45
CA HIS A 190 -1.36 23.65 -10.31
C HIS A 190 -2.33 22.72 -11.05
N SER A 191 -1.79 21.79 -11.82
CA SER A 191 -2.58 20.71 -12.42
C SER A 191 -3.08 19.78 -11.30
N VAL A 192 -4.38 19.77 -11.06
CA VAL A 192 -5.01 18.82 -10.13
C VAL A 192 -4.93 17.45 -10.79
N GLN A 193 -4.14 16.55 -10.23
CA GLN A 193 -3.93 15.20 -10.75
C GLN A 193 -4.64 14.17 -9.85
N PRO A 194 -5.19 13.08 -10.42
CA PRO A 194 -5.72 11.97 -9.65
C PRO A 194 -4.59 11.25 -8.92
N SER A 195 -4.91 10.55 -7.82
CA SER A 195 -3.95 9.71 -7.12
C SER A 195 -3.45 8.57 -8.03
N SER A 196 -2.13 8.36 -8.06
CA SER A 196 -1.54 7.14 -8.63
C SER A 196 -1.88 5.90 -7.79
N SER A 197 -1.73 4.71 -8.39
CA SER A 197 -1.91 3.42 -7.73
C SER A 197 -0.95 3.21 -6.55
N LEU A 198 -1.36 2.45 -5.53
CA LEU A 198 -0.43 1.99 -4.49
C LEU A 198 0.72 1.13 -5.02
N VAL A 199 0.59 0.57 -6.23
CA VAL A 199 1.64 -0.18 -6.93
C VAL A 199 2.47 0.81 -7.78
N PRO A 200 3.69 1.19 -7.37
CA PRO A 200 4.52 2.11 -8.15
C PRO A 200 5.13 1.42 -9.39
N ASN A 201 5.38 2.22 -10.44
CA ASN A 201 6.18 1.81 -11.60
C ASN A 201 7.70 1.82 -11.30
N ASP A 202 8.08 1.48 -10.06
CA ASP A 202 9.45 1.48 -9.57
C ASP A 202 9.75 0.11 -8.93
N PRO A 203 10.70 -0.68 -9.45
CA PRO A 203 11.02 -2.00 -8.92
C PRO A 203 11.70 -1.96 -7.55
N THR A 204 12.19 -0.81 -7.10
CA THR A 204 12.81 -0.61 -5.78
C THR A 204 11.81 -0.32 -4.67
N LEU A 205 10.56 0.06 -5.01
CA LEU A 205 9.53 0.45 -4.05
C LEU A 205 8.41 -0.60 -3.95
N MET A 206 8.20 -1.13 -2.75
CA MET A 206 7.08 -2.03 -2.47
C MET A 206 5.73 -1.33 -2.65
N PHE A 207 5.59 -0.08 -2.18
CA PHE A 207 4.36 0.71 -2.30
C PHE A 207 4.67 2.19 -2.47
N VAL A 208 3.70 2.97 -2.96
CA VAL A 208 3.75 4.43 -2.87
C VAL A 208 3.63 4.85 -1.40
N ASN A 209 4.67 5.51 -0.88
CA ASN A 209 4.79 5.94 0.53
C ASN A 209 4.71 7.48 0.72
N ALA A 210 4.73 8.24 -0.38
CA ALA A 210 4.68 9.70 -0.41
C ALA A 210 4.10 10.22 -1.76
N GLY A 211 3.63 11.48 -1.77
CA GLY A 211 3.03 12.13 -2.93
C GLY A 211 3.96 12.26 -4.15
N MET A 212 5.27 12.46 -3.93
CA MET A 212 6.26 12.61 -5.00
C MET A 212 6.47 11.39 -5.89
N VAL A 213 6.10 10.17 -5.45
CA VAL A 213 6.51 8.92 -6.13
C VAL A 213 5.97 8.87 -7.56
N GLN A 214 4.75 9.37 -7.78
CA GLN A 214 4.11 9.45 -9.10
C GLN A 214 4.75 10.49 -10.06
N PHE A 215 5.63 11.35 -9.53
CA PHE A 215 6.33 12.41 -10.26
C PHE A 215 7.86 12.25 -10.23
N LYS A 216 8.38 11.11 -9.72
CA LYS A 216 9.82 10.83 -9.56
C LYS A 216 10.63 11.02 -10.87
N ASP A 217 10.09 10.58 -11.99
CA ASP A 217 10.75 10.73 -13.29
C ASP A 217 10.58 12.13 -13.90
N VAL A 218 9.58 12.92 -13.45
CA VAL A 218 9.44 14.34 -13.77
C VAL A 218 10.47 15.18 -13.01
N PHE A 219 10.63 14.94 -11.71
CA PHE A 219 11.65 15.60 -10.88
C PHE A 219 13.09 15.33 -11.35
N THR A 220 13.35 14.13 -11.87
CA THR A 220 14.66 13.76 -12.47
C THR A 220 14.77 14.10 -13.97
N GLY A 221 13.75 14.73 -14.56
CA GLY A 221 13.75 15.18 -15.96
C GLY A 221 13.73 14.08 -17.03
N LYS A 222 13.51 12.82 -16.64
CA LYS A 222 13.37 11.67 -17.56
C LYS A 222 12.01 11.67 -18.26
N GLU A 223 10.98 12.13 -17.55
CA GLU A 223 9.64 12.37 -18.06
C GLU A 223 9.39 13.88 -18.17
N GLN A 224 8.65 14.31 -19.19
CA GLN A 224 8.14 15.66 -19.31
C GLN A 224 6.61 15.64 -19.35
N ARG A 225 5.97 16.51 -18.56
CA ARG A 225 4.52 16.75 -18.54
C ARG A 225 4.22 18.09 -19.21
N ASP A 226 2.97 18.27 -19.61
CA ASP A 226 2.43 19.53 -20.15
C ASP A 226 2.23 20.61 -19.06
N TYR A 227 2.33 20.24 -17.78
CA TYR A 227 2.30 21.13 -16.62
C TYR A 227 3.64 21.18 -15.86
N LYS A 228 3.99 22.37 -15.36
CA LYS A 228 5.12 22.60 -14.44
C LYS A 228 4.77 22.53 -12.95
N ARG A 229 3.48 22.50 -12.62
CA ARG A 229 2.94 22.53 -11.25
C ARG A 229 1.88 21.44 -11.14
N ALA A 230 1.88 20.67 -10.05
CA ALA A 230 0.87 19.64 -9.80
C ALA A 230 0.35 19.69 -8.36
N THR A 231 -0.86 19.20 -8.12
CA THR A 231 -1.40 19.00 -6.77
C THR A 231 -2.23 17.73 -6.70
N THR A 232 -2.10 16.97 -5.62
CA THR A 232 -2.74 15.65 -5.44
C THR A 232 -3.14 15.39 -3.99
N SER A 233 -4.13 14.53 -3.80
CA SER A 233 -4.29 13.74 -2.57
C SER A 233 -3.90 12.30 -2.90
N GLN A 234 -2.67 11.91 -2.59
CA GLN A 234 -2.12 10.60 -2.95
C GLN A 234 -2.40 9.59 -1.83
N LYS A 235 -2.96 8.43 -2.18
CA LYS A 235 -3.04 7.27 -1.27
C LYS A 235 -1.63 6.73 -1.01
N CYS A 236 -1.22 6.65 0.27
CA CYS A 236 0.12 6.26 0.69
C CYS A 236 0.08 5.11 1.69
N LEU A 237 1.00 4.13 1.58
CA LEU A 237 1.07 2.95 2.43
C LEU A 237 2.46 2.82 3.10
N ARG A 238 2.51 2.67 4.44
CA ARG A 238 3.74 2.58 5.24
C ARG A 238 3.81 1.30 6.08
N VAL A 239 4.16 0.22 5.41
CA VAL A 239 4.11 -1.16 5.95
C VAL A 239 5.35 -2.00 5.57
N SER A 240 6.42 -1.36 5.10
CA SER A 240 7.58 -2.08 4.54
C SER A 240 8.85 -1.22 4.45
N GLY A 241 10.02 -1.83 4.63
CA GLY A 241 11.31 -1.14 4.48
C GLY A 241 11.56 -0.11 5.59
N LYS A 242 12.22 1.01 5.25
CA LYS A 242 12.53 2.11 6.18
C LYS A 242 11.28 2.86 6.70
N HIS A 243 10.09 2.58 6.14
CA HIS A 243 8.81 3.23 6.50
C HIS A 243 7.75 2.15 6.79
N ASN A 244 7.81 1.56 7.99
CA ASN A 244 6.94 0.48 8.43
C ASN A 244 6.29 0.84 9.77
N ASP A 245 5.13 1.47 9.70
CA ASP A 245 4.40 1.98 10.88
C ASP A 245 3.46 0.91 11.48
N LEU A 246 3.39 -0.27 10.86
CA LEU A 246 2.36 -1.31 11.05
C LEU A 246 2.17 -1.77 12.51
N GLU A 247 3.23 -1.80 13.33
CA GLU A 247 3.14 -2.27 14.71
C GLU A 247 2.61 -1.20 15.68
N GLU A 248 2.75 0.08 15.34
CA GLU A 248 2.27 1.24 16.10
C GLU A 248 0.80 1.59 15.82
N VAL A 249 0.28 1.13 14.67
CA VAL A 249 -1.12 1.28 14.26
C VAL A 249 -2.06 0.70 15.32
N GLY A 250 -3.03 1.53 15.72
CA GLY A 250 -4.04 1.27 16.75
C GLY A 250 -3.59 1.56 18.20
N ARG A 251 -2.29 1.49 18.47
CA ARG A 251 -1.69 1.76 19.81
C ARG A 251 -1.37 3.23 20.02
N THR A 252 -1.09 3.94 18.93
CA THR A 252 -0.66 5.36 18.93
C THR A 252 -1.73 6.23 18.26
N PRO A 253 -1.80 7.53 18.60
CA PRO A 253 -2.87 8.42 18.11
C PRO A 253 -2.76 8.82 16.63
N ARG A 254 -1.62 8.55 15.96
CA ARG A 254 -1.28 9.16 14.65
C ARG A 254 -0.71 8.22 13.57
N HIS A 255 -0.36 6.98 13.88
CA HIS A 255 0.21 6.05 12.90
C HIS A 255 -0.88 5.26 12.19
N HIS A 256 -0.71 5.06 10.88
CA HIS A 256 -1.66 4.40 9.98
C HIS A 256 -0.93 3.46 9.02
N THR A 257 -1.58 2.39 8.57
CA THR A 257 -1.02 1.61 7.44
C THR A 257 -1.23 2.33 6.12
N LEU A 258 -2.43 2.85 5.90
CA LEU A 258 -2.83 3.69 4.78
C LEU A 258 -3.23 5.07 5.27
N PHE A 259 -2.67 6.11 4.66
CA PHE A 259 -3.06 7.50 4.87
C PHE A 259 -3.10 8.26 3.54
N GLU A 260 -3.67 9.46 3.53
CA GLU A 260 -3.64 10.34 2.36
C GLU A 260 -2.62 11.46 2.52
N MET A 261 -1.70 11.57 1.55
CA MET A 261 -0.76 12.67 1.47
C MET A 261 -1.29 13.74 0.51
N LEU A 262 -1.75 14.87 1.07
CA LEU A 262 -1.95 16.11 0.34
C LEU A 262 -0.57 16.67 -0.04
N GLY A 263 -0.39 17.08 -1.29
CA GLY A 263 0.88 17.64 -1.76
C GLY A 263 0.72 18.55 -2.96
N ASN A 264 1.44 19.67 -2.95
CA ASN A 264 1.70 20.55 -4.08
C ASN A 264 3.16 20.40 -4.53
N PHE A 265 3.39 20.41 -5.85
CA PHE A 265 4.68 20.09 -6.47
C PHE A 265 5.07 21.15 -7.52
N SER A 266 6.37 21.45 -7.61
CA SER A 266 6.97 22.38 -8.58
C SER A 266 8.11 21.71 -9.34
N PHE A 267 8.06 21.72 -10.68
CA PHE A 267 9.03 21.11 -11.57
C PHE A 267 9.83 22.21 -12.31
N GLY A 268 10.86 22.77 -11.65
CA GLY A 268 11.64 23.88 -12.21
C GLY A 268 10.80 25.13 -12.50
N ASP A 269 10.02 25.57 -11.50
CA ASP A 269 9.11 26.72 -11.59
C ASP A 269 9.24 27.64 -10.36
N TYR A 270 8.33 27.55 -9.39
CA TYR A 270 8.43 28.25 -8.10
C TYR A 270 9.29 27.47 -7.09
N PHE A 271 9.78 28.13 -6.04
CA PHE A 271 10.64 27.50 -5.03
C PHE A 271 10.25 27.91 -3.60
N LYS A 272 11.22 28.08 -2.69
CA LYS A 272 11.01 28.30 -1.25
C LYS A 272 10.01 29.41 -0.93
N GLU A 273 10.14 30.58 -1.55
CA GLU A 273 9.29 31.74 -1.23
C GLU A 273 7.81 31.45 -1.46
N GLU A 274 7.44 30.96 -2.63
CA GLU A 274 6.05 30.67 -2.95
C GLU A 274 5.56 29.40 -2.24
N ALA A 275 6.40 28.38 -2.07
CA ALA A 275 6.04 27.17 -1.33
C ALA A 275 5.65 27.50 0.13
N ILE A 276 6.50 28.26 0.84
CA ILE A 276 6.23 28.72 2.20
C ILE A 276 5.03 29.66 2.21
N GLY A 277 4.93 30.59 1.25
CA GLY A 277 3.80 31.53 1.18
C GLY A 277 2.45 30.85 0.93
N TYR A 278 2.40 29.85 0.05
CA TYR A 278 1.20 29.06 -0.21
C TYR A 278 0.80 28.24 1.02
N ALA A 279 1.75 27.62 1.71
CA ALA A 279 1.48 26.87 2.94
C ALA A 279 1.00 27.77 4.08
N TRP A 280 1.64 28.93 4.27
CA TRP A 280 1.26 29.88 5.31
C TRP A 280 -0.12 30.47 5.07
N THR A 281 -0.48 30.83 3.84
CA THR A 281 -1.85 31.30 3.52
C THR A 281 -2.91 30.22 3.76
N LEU A 282 -2.62 28.94 3.51
CA LEU A 282 -3.54 27.85 3.87
C LEU A 282 -3.74 27.77 5.40
N VAL A 283 -2.64 27.69 6.16
CA VAL A 283 -2.65 27.61 7.63
C VAL A 283 -3.35 28.83 8.27
N LYS A 284 -2.98 30.04 7.86
CA LYS A 284 -3.35 31.30 8.49
C LYS A 284 -4.67 31.89 7.98
N ASP A 285 -4.85 31.96 6.66
CA ASP A 285 -5.92 32.78 6.06
C ASP A 285 -7.15 31.94 5.68
N VAL A 286 -6.95 30.70 5.22
CA VAL A 286 -8.02 29.77 4.80
C VAL A 286 -8.53 28.93 5.97
N TRP A 287 -7.63 28.22 6.65
CA TRP A 287 -7.96 27.34 7.77
C TRP A 287 -8.03 28.05 9.10
N LYS A 288 -7.26 29.14 9.26
CA LYS A 288 -7.26 30.02 10.44
C LYS A 288 -6.92 29.24 11.71
N LEU A 289 -5.85 28.45 11.64
CA LEU A 289 -5.31 27.74 12.79
C LEU A 289 -4.87 28.72 13.88
N ASP A 290 -4.90 28.25 15.11
CA ASP A 290 -4.37 28.96 16.28
C ASP A 290 -2.85 29.13 16.14
N LEU A 291 -2.41 30.31 15.68
CA LEU A 291 -1.00 30.57 15.37
C LEU A 291 -0.10 30.50 16.60
N ASP A 292 -0.64 30.71 17.82
CA ASP A 292 0.12 30.52 19.05
C ASP A 292 0.48 29.04 19.29
N LYS A 293 -0.20 28.10 18.61
CA LYS A 293 0.12 26.66 18.62
C LYS A 293 0.92 26.19 17.40
N VAL A 294 1.05 27.00 16.36
CA VAL A 294 1.85 26.63 15.18
C VAL A 294 3.35 26.81 15.49
N TRP A 295 4.13 25.79 15.17
CA TRP A 295 5.59 25.79 15.22
C TRP A 295 6.16 25.47 13.83
N VAL A 296 7.39 25.90 13.57
CA VAL A 296 8.09 25.65 12.30
C VAL A 296 9.52 25.20 12.57
N THR A 297 9.94 24.14 11.90
CA THR A 297 11.34 23.67 11.87
C THR A 297 11.97 23.99 10.51
N VAL A 298 13.28 24.28 10.47
CA VAL A 298 14.06 24.43 9.23
C VAL A 298 15.41 23.71 9.38
N HIS A 299 16.02 23.32 8.27
CA HIS A 299 17.39 22.81 8.29
C HIS A 299 18.36 23.84 8.88
N HIS A 300 19.30 23.40 9.73
CA HIS A 300 20.17 24.30 10.47
C HIS A 300 21.04 25.22 9.59
N SER A 301 21.32 24.84 8.33
CA SER A 301 22.05 25.63 7.34
C SER A 301 21.17 26.41 6.35
N ASP A 302 19.84 26.32 6.43
CA ASP A 302 18.92 27.01 5.52
C ASP A 302 18.47 28.37 6.08
N ASP A 303 19.40 29.34 6.03
CA ASP A 303 19.14 30.74 6.42
C ASP A 303 18.05 31.40 5.58
N GLU A 304 17.90 30.98 4.31
CA GLU A 304 16.87 31.49 3.40
C GLU A 304 15.46 31.10 3.87
N ALA A 305 15.24 29.83 4.23
CA ALA A 305 13.98 29.38 4.79
C ALA A 305 13.68 30.05 6.14
N TRP A 306 14.69 30.24 7.00
CA TRP A 306 14.54 30.97 8.26
C TRP A 306 14.09 32.42 8.05
N ASP A 307 14.77 33.15 7.15
CA ASP A 307 14.50 34.56 6.88
C ASP A 307 13.15 34.77 6.18
N LEU A 308 12.73 33.84 5.31
CA LEU A 308 11.39 33.84 4.72
C LEU A 308 10.32 33.70 5.81
N TRP A 309 10.39 32.65 6.64
CA TRP A 309 9.41 32.42 7.70
C TRP A 309 9.33 33.57 8.70
N THR A 310 10.46 34.05 9.19
CA THR A 310 10.52 35.09 10.23
C THR A 310 10.24 36.49 9.70
N ARG A 311 10.99 36.95 8.68
CA ARG A 311 10.96 38.36 8.24
C ARG A 311 9.88 38.65 7.21
N LYS A 312 9.53 37.68 6.35
CA LYS A 312 8.53 37.87 5.28
C LYS A 312 7.13 37.40 5.67
N PHE A 313 7.03 36.25 6.33
CA PHE A 313 5.74 35.65 6.71
C PHE A 313 5.32 35.92 8.16
N GLY A 314 6.26 36.36 9.01
CA GLY A 314 5.98 36.88 10.35
C GLY A 314 5.84 35.82 11.44
N VAL A 315 6.42 34.63 11.26
CA VAL A 315 6.46 33.59 12.30
C VAL A 315 7.42 34.06 13.42
N PRO A 316 6.98 34.12 14.70
CA PRO A 316 7.85 34.52 15.79
C PRO A 316 9.04 33.55 15.97
N GLU A 317 10.24 34.05 16.24
CA GLU A 317 11.41 33.20 16.48
C GLU A 317 11.22 32.22 17.65
N ALA A 318 10.38 32.57 18.64
CA ALA A 318 9.97 31.68 19.74
C ALA A 318 9.08 30.48 19.32
N ARG A 319 8.71 30.38 18.03
CA ARG A 319 8.03 29.25 17.39
C ARG A 319 8.86 28.63 16.25
N MET A 320 10.07 29.13 16.00
CA MET A 320 11.02 28.63 15.00
C MET A 320 12.09 27.75 15.63
N GLN A 321 12.51 26.68 14.95
CA GLN A 321 13.63 25.83 15.37
C GLN A 321 14.52 25.42 14.19
N ARG A 322 15.79 25.16 14.48
CA ARG A 322 16.81 24.69 13.51
C ARG A 322 17.26 23.28 13.88
N LEU A 323 17.01 22.30 13.01
CA LEU A 323 17.33 20.88 13.25
C LEU A 323 18.36 20.34 12.25
N GLY A 324 18.87 19.12 12.50
CA GLY A 324 19.95 18.51 11.72
C GLY A 324 19.48 17.72 10.49
N ASP A 325 20.42 17.12 9.75
CA ASP A 325 20.15 16.25 8.61
C ASP A 325 19.16 15.11 8.91
N LYS A 326 19.07 14.63 10.16
CA LYS A 326 18.12 13.59 10.59
C LYS A 326 16.66 14.03 10.45
N ASP A 327 16.39 15.31 10.68
CA ASP A 327 15.05 15.83 10.95
C ASP A 327 14.60 16.79 9.83
N ASN A 328 15.50 17.66 9.33
CA ASN A 328 15.18 18.63 8.28
C ASN A 328 16.01 18.50 6.98
N PHE A 329 16.57 17.32 6.66
CA PHE A 329 17.14 17.06 5.33
C PHE A 329 16.50 15.82 4.71
N TRP A 330 15.82 16.00 3.58
CA TRP A 330 15.11 14.94 2.88
C TRP A 330 15.94 14.36 1.75
N SER A 331 15.77 13.06 1.49
CA SER A 331 16.33 12.37 0.32
C SER A 331 15.36 11.31 -0.18
N MET A 332 15.32 11.11 -1.50
CA MET A 332 14.46 10.11 -2.14
C MET A 332 14.83 8.66 -1.77
N GLY A 333 16.08 8.45 -1.33
CA GLY A 333 16.66 7.16 -0.96
C GLY A 333 18.15 7.32 -0.70
N ASP A 334 18.90 6.22 -0.78
CA ASP A 334 20.36 6.27 -0.63
C ASP A 334 21.04 7.04 -1.80
N THR A 335 20.34 7.13 -2.94
CA THR A 335 20.63 8.01 -4.08
C THR A 335 19.33 8.67 -4.59
N GLY A 336 19.45 9.71 -5.43
CA GLY A 336 18.32 10.44 -6.00
C GLY A 336 18.29 11.92 -5.58
N PRO A 337 17.27 12.68 -6.02
CA PRO A 337 17.01 14.04 -5.57
C PRO A 337 16.92 14.16 -4.04
N CYS A 338 17.49 15.24 -3.50
CA CYS A 338 17.53 15.54 -2.08
C CYS A 338 17.65 17.05 -1.81
N GLY A 339 17.46 17.45 -0.55
CA GLY A 339 17.58 18.85 -0.14
C GLY A 339 17.13 19.13 1.29
N PRO A 340 17.34 20.36 1.79
CA PRO A 340 16.78 20.80 3.06
C PRO A 340 15.24 20.84 2.97
N CYS A 341 14.59 20.72 4.12
CA CYS A 341 13.15 20.92 4.24
C CYS A 341 12.79 21.83 5.42
N THR A 342 11.52 22.21 5.48
CA THR A 342 10.90 22.90 6.60
C THR A 342 9.57 22.25 6.93
N GLU A 343 9.25 22.10 8.23
CA GLU A 343 8.06 21.38 8.65
C GLU A 343 7.19 22.20 9.60
N ILE A 344 5.91 22.24 9.30
CA ILE A 344 4.88 22.91 10.09
C ILE A 344 4.31 21.90 11.08
N HIS A 345 4.37 22.28 12.34
CA HIS A 345 3.99 21.50 13.52
C HIS A 345 2.86 22.20 14.28
N TYR A 346 2.05 21.44 15.00
CA TYR A 346 0.98 21.96 15.84
C TYR A 346 1.08 21.44 17.28
N ASP A 347 0.99 22.36 18.25
CA ASP A 347 0.96 22.07 19.68
C ASP A 347 -0.46 21.58 20.08
N LEU A 348 -0.60 20.25 20.19
CA LEU A 348 -1.85 19.58 20.64
C LEU A 348 -2.14 19.80 22.14
N GLY A 349 -1.24 20.45 22.88
CA GLY A 349 -1.40 20.82 24.28
C GLY A 349 -0.89 19.78 25.29
N PRO A 350 -0.88 20.14 26.60
CA PRO A 350 -0.24 19.34 27.65
C PRO A 350 -0.81 17.93 27.88
N SER A 351 -2.03 17.65 27.40
CA SER A 351 -2.64 16.31 27.42
C SER A 351 -1.87 15.29 26.59
N MET A 352 -1.10 15.74 25.59
CA MET A 352 -0.27 14.91 24.71
C MET A 352 1.21 14.86 25.13
N GLY A 353 1.58 15.51 26.24
CA GLY A 353 2.93 15.50 26.79
C GLY A 353 3.29 16.78 27.55
N ASP A 354 4.12 16.64 28.58
CA ASP A 354 4.66 17.75 29.38
C ASP A 354 5.84 18.48 28.71
N CYS A 355 6.32 17.97 27.57
CA CYS A 355 7.42 18.57 26.82
C CYS A 355 7.17 20.05 26.48
N LEU A 356 8.13 20.90 26.82
CA LEU A 356 8.15 22.34 26.51
C LEU A 356 9.24 22.73 25.50
N LYS A 357 9.89 21.74 24.86
CA LYS A 357 11.04 21.96 23.96
C LYS A 357 10.65 22.28 22.52
N GLY A 358 9.36 22.40 22.20
CA GLY A 358 8.89 22.43 20.81
C GLY A 358 9.15 21.10 20.07
N PRO A 359 9.04 21.09 18.73
CA PRO A 359 9.35 19.95 17.87
C PRO A 359 10.71 19.24 18.17
N ALA A 360 11.72 19.99 18.60
CA ALA A 360 13.04 19.45 18.99
C ALA A 360 13.03 18.53 20.23
N GLY A 361 11.88 18.33 20.90
CA GLY A 361 11.72 17.37 21.98
C GLY A 361 10.84 16.19 21.56
N GLU A 362 11.39 14.98 21.65
CA GLU A 362 10.71 13.70 21.37
C GLU A 362 9.43 13.54 22.21
N SER A 363 8.28 13.96 21.68
CA SER A 363 7.00 14.04 22.38
C SER A 363 5.82 14.15 21.42
N ASP A 364 4.72 13.46 21.74
CA ASP A 364 3.51 13.43 20.92
C ASP A 364 2.72 14.75 20.89
N ARG A 365 3.12 15.73 21.71
CA ARG A 365 2.50 17.05 21.79
C ARG A 365 2.71 17.93 20.56
N TYR A 366 3.87 17.85 19.90
CA TYR A 366 4.20 18.68 18.75
C TYR A 366 4.07 17.85 17.48
N MET A 367 2.86 17.80 16.93
CA MET A 367 2.56 16.98 15.75
C MET A 367 2.95 17.72 14.46
N GLU A 368 3.96 17.20 13.76
CA GLU A 368 4.19 17.49 12.33
C GLU A 368 2.90 17.22 11.55
N PHE A 369 2.46 18.15 10.71
CA PHE A 369 1.35 17.91 9.80
C PHE A 369 1.63 18.30 8.35
N TRP A 370 2.70 19.05 8.07
CA TRP A 370 3.11 19.44 6.71
C TRP A 370 4.62 19.60 6.61
N ASN A 371 5.28 18.79 5.78
CA ASN A 371 6.69 18.92 5.40
C ASN A 371 6.80 19.53 3.99
N LEU A 372 7.66 20.54 3.83
CA LEU A 372 7.97 21.22 2.57
C LEU A 372 9.45 20.97 2.22
N VAL A 373 9.70 20.20 1.17
CA VAL A 373 11.04 19.77 0.72
C VAL A 373 11.52 20.62 -0.45
N PHE A 374 12.74 21.15 -0.33
CA PHE A 374 13.38 21.98 -1.33
C PHE A 374 14.46 21.18 -2.07
N MET A 375 14.03 20.35 -3.02
CA MET A 375 14.93 19.53 -3.83
C MET A 375 15.82 20.42 -4.69
N GLN A 376 17.10 20.49 -4.30
CA GLN A 376 18.10 21.34 -4.95
C GLN A 376 19.41 20.60 -5.23
N TYR A 377 19.52 19.33 -4.82
CA TYR A 377 20.68 18.47 -5.10
C TYR A 377 20.25 17.10 -5.63
N GLU A 378 21.13 16.47 -6.40
CA GLU A 378 21.12 15.03 -6.73
C GLU A 378 22.20 14.35 -5.87
N GLN A 379 21.86 13.27 -5.16
CA GLN A 379 22.79 12.48 -4.35
C GLN A 379 23.22 11.20 -5.08
N PHE A 380 24.53 11.02 -5.23
CA PHE A 380 25.15 9.90 -5.93
C PHE A 380 25.59 8.79 -4.97
N ALA A 381 25.85 7.60 -5.52
CA ALA A 381 26.17 6.39 -4.75
C ALA A 381 27.50 6.44 -3.98
N ASP A 382 28.35 7.43 -4.27
CA ASP A 382 29.57 7.74 -3.52
C ASP A 382 29.34 8.70 -2.34
N GLY A 383 28.09 9.12 -2.12
CA GLY A 383 27.70 10.11 -1.11
C GLY A 383 27.90 11.56 -1.54
N SER A 384 28.38 11.82 -2.76
CA SER A 384 28.49 13.18 -3.29
C SER A 384 27.11 13.77 -3.61
N ARG A 385 26.99 15.10 -3.50
CA ARG A 385 25.77 15.87 -3.84
C ARG A 385 26.14 16.93 -4.88
N GLN A 386 25.40 16.99 -6.00
CA GLN A 386 25.57 18.04 -7.02
C GLN A 386 24.27 18.85 -7.17
N PRO A 387 24.33 20.17 -7.45
CA PRO A 387 23.12 20.97 -7.65
C PRO A 387 22.24 20.46 -8.81
N LEU A 388 20.92 20.41 -8.60
CA LEU A 388 19.96 20.15 -9.66
C LEU A 388 19.91 21.34 -10.62
N ALA A 389 19.87 21.06 -11.93
CA ALA A 389 19.71 22.10 -12.96
C ALA A 389 18.36 22.84 -12.86
N ASN A 390 17.34 22.18 -12.30
CA ASN A 390 16.01 22.73 -12.04
C ASN A 390 15.61 22.42 -10.58
N PRO A 391 15.90 23.33 -9.63
CA PRO A 391 15.40 23.21 -8.26
C PRO A 391 13.88 23.05 -8.25
N SER A 392 13.38 22.20 -7.37
CA SER A 392 12.01 21.68 -7.39
C SER A 392 11.44 21.58 -5.99
N VAL A 393 10.11 21.64 -5.89
CA VAL A 393 9.39 21.56 -4.61
C VAL A 393 8.61 20.26 -4.55
N ASP A 394 8.79 19.52 -3.47
CA ASP A 394 7.90 18.46 -3.01
C ASP A 394 7.27 18.91 -1.68
N THR A 395 6.03 18.51 -1.41
CA THR A 395 5.39 18.74 -0.12
C THR A 395 4.50 17.56 0.26
N GLY A 396 4.45 17.25 1.54
CA GLY A 396 3.61 16.19 2.09
C GLY A 396 2.90 16.66 3.36
N MET A 397 1.57 16.65 3.32
CA MET A 397 0.70 16.88 4.47
C MET A 397 -0.19 15.64 4.68
N GLY A 398 -0.21 15.11 5.89
CA GLY A 398 -1.12 14.00 6.24
C GLY A 398 -2.55 14.51 6.41
N LEU A 399 -3.46 14.12 5.51
CA LEU A 399 -4.87 14.54 5.54
C LEU A 399 -5.53 14.26 6.90
N GLU A 400 -5.28 13.08 7.46
CA GLU A 400 -5.79 12.65 8.77
C GLU A 400 -5.33 13.58 9.90
N ARG A 401 -4.08 14.05 9.86
CA ARG A 401 -3.49 14.91 10.90
C ARG A 401 -4.06 16.33 10.86
N ILE A 402 -4.15 16.95 9.68
CA ILE A 402 -4.77 18.28 9.53
C ILE A 402 -6.28 18.23 9.81
N THR A 403 -6.94 17.11 9.50
CA THR A 403 -8.34 16.87 9.86
C THR A 403 -8.52 16.80 11.38
N GLY A 404 -7.65 16.09 12.09
CA GLY A 404 -7.62 16.07 13.56
C GLY A 404 -7.48 17.47 14.18
N ILE A 405 -6.51 18.25 13.68
CA ILE A 405 -6.29 19.65 14.10
C ILE A 405 -7.54 20.52 13.87
N LEU A 406 -8.20 20.41 12.70
CA LEU A 406 -9.37 21.21 12.34
C LEU A 406 -10.68 20.78 13.03
N GLN A 407 -10.76 19.53 13.47
CA GLN A 407 -11.87 19.00 14.26
C GLN A 407 -11.63 19.13 15.78
N GLY A 408 -10.40 19.49 16.20
CA GLY A 408 -10.04 19.71 17.60
C GLY A 408 -9.81 18.42 18.39
N VAL A 409 -9.63 17.28 17.71
CA VAL A 409 -9.40 15.97 18.33
C VAL A 409 -7.90 15.67 18.43
N THR A 410 -7.49 14.95 19.48
CA THR A 410 -6.08 14.66 19.77
C THR A 410 -5.57 13.33 19.17
N THR A 411 -6.44 12.61 18.45
CA THR A 411 -6.11 11.36 17.77
C THR A 411 -6.81 11.31 16.40
N ASN A 412 -6.08 10.87 15.38
CA ASN A 412 -6.60 10.77 14.00
C ASN A 412 -7.81 9.82 13.92
N TYR A 413 -7.91 8.87 14.86
CA TYR A 413 -8.97 7.87 14.94
C TYR A 413 -10.34 8.44 15.36
N GLU A 414 -10.38 9.65 15.93
CA GLU A 414 -11.60 10.40 16.28
C GLU A 414 -12.04 11.36 15.15
N THR A 415 -11.40 11.31 13.97
CA THR A 415 -11.81 12.13 12.82
C THR A 415 -12.93 11.48 12.01
N ASP A 416 -13.68 12.30 11.25
CA ASP A 416 -14.70 11.82 10.30
C ASP A 416 -14.15 10.85 9.23
N LEU A 417 -12.84 10.81 9.03
CA LEU A 417 -12.15 9.89 8.13
C LEU A 417 -12.02 8.46 8.71
N ILE A 418 -12.17 8.26 10.02
CA ILE A 418 -11.90 6.97 10.67
C ILE A 418 -12.98 6.54 11.67
N GLU A 419 -13.60 7.46 12.42
CA GLU A 419 -14.57 7.12 13.48
C GLU A 419 -15.75 6.29 12.93
N GLY A 420 -16.28 6.64 11.75
CA GLY A 420 -17.36 5.89 11.10
C GLY A 420 -17.02 4.43 10.80
N LEU A 421 -15.76 4.11 10.47
CA LEU A 421 -15.29 2.74 10.26
C LEU A 421 -15.15 1.98 11.59
N MET A 422 -14.71 2.67 12.65
CA MET A 422 -14.68 2.12 14.00
C MET A 422 -16.10 1.82 14.49
N ALA A 423 -17.07 2.70 14.23
CA ALA A 423 -18.47 2.50 14.56
C ALA A 423 -19.07 1.25 13.87
N VAL A 424 -18.76 1.00 12.58
CA VAL A 424 -19.19 -0.22 11.88
C VAL A 424 -18.54 -1.48 12.48
N GLY A 425 -17.32 -1.40 13.01
CA GLY A 425 -16.71 -2.48 13.80
C GLY A 425 -17.40 -2.69 15.15
N ALA A 426 -17.71 -1.59 15.85
CA ALA A 426 -18.30 -1.59 17.18
C ALA A 426 -19.76 -2.06 17.17
N GLU A 427 -20.55 -1.68 16.17
CA GLU A 427 -21.94 -2.13 15.96
C GLU A 427 -22.00 -3.67 15.83
N GLN A 428 -21.15 -4.25 14.96
CA GLN A 428 -21.05 -5.70 14.79
C GLN A 428 -20.63 -6.41 16.09
N ALA A 429 -19.71 -5.81 16.85
CA ALA A 429 -19.23 -6.35 18.12
C ALA A 429 -20.16 -6.09 19.31
N LYS A 430 -21.20 -5.25 19.12
CA LYS A 430 -22.13 -4.77 20.16
C LYS A 430 -21.41 -4.04 21.30
N ILE A 431 -20.40 -3.25 20.95
CA ILE A 431 -19.59 -2.46 21.87
C ILE A 431 -20.01 -0.99 21.78
N ASP A 432 -20.25 -0.36 22.92
CA ASP A 432 -20.33 1.10 23.01
C ASP A 432 -18.92 1.69 23.11
N MET A 433 -18.50 2.44 22.10
CA MET A 433 -17.18 3.10 22.05
C MET A 433 -16.96 4.09 23.21
N LYS A 434 -18.02 4.60 23.85
CA LYS A 434 -17.93 5.55 24.99
C LYS A 434 -17.63 4.86 26.32
N THR A 435 -17.78 3.54 26.39
CA THR A 435 -17.51 2.72 27.58
C THR A 435 -16.55 1.55 27.32
N ALA A 436 -15.99 1.49 26.10
CA ALA A 436 -14.94 0.55 25.74
C ALA A 436 -13.63 0.84 26.48
N ASP A 437 -12.96 -0.23 26.93
CA ASP A 437 -11.58 -0.16 27.40
C ASP A 437 -10.58 0.04 26.25
N GLU A 438 -9.35 0.40 26.60
CA GLU A 438 -8.29 0.74 25.62
C GLU A 438 -7.85 -0.45 24.76
N GLU A 439 -8.05 -1.70 25.19
CA GLU A 439 -7.79 -2.88 24.38
C GLU A 439 -8.86 -3.06 23.29
N ARG A 440 -10.14 -2.87 23.64
CA ARG A 440 -11.26 -2.82 22.68
C ARG A 440 -11.12 -1.64 21.72
N MET A 441 -10.75 -0.46 22.21
CA MET A 441 -10.52 0.71 21.34
C MET A 441 -9.33 0.47 20.40
N THR A 442 -8.20 -0.07 20.90
CA THR A 442 -7.08 -0.50 20.05
C THR A 442 -7.53 -1.45 18.94
N ALA A 443 -8.35 -2.46 19.28
CA ALA A 443 -8.86 -3.43 18.32
C ALA A 443 -9.73 -2.77 17.23
N LEU A 444 -10.63 -1.85 17.61
CA LEU A 444 -11.46 -1.09 16.68
C LEU A 444 -10.63 -0.17 15.78
N ARG A 445 -9.63 0.52 16.34
CA ARG A 445 -8.68 1.36 15.59
C ARG A 445 -7.91 0.54 14.54
N VAL A 446 -7.37 -0.62 14.90
CA VAL A 446 -6.68 -1.52 13.94
C VAL A 446 -7.65 -2.03 12.87
N LEU A 447 -8.86 -2.44 13.25
CA LEU A 447 -9.87 -2.96 12.33
C LEU A 447 -10.28 -1.90 11.29
N ALA A 448 -10.49 -0.66 11.72
CA ALA A 448 -10.80 0.48 10.85
C ALA A 448 -9.64 0.80 9.89
N ASP A 449 -8.43 1.06 10.41
CA ASP A 449 -7.25 1.39 9.60
C ASP A 449 -6.94 0.32 8.55
N HIS A 450 -6.87 -0.95 8.97
CA HIS A 450 -6.53 -2.04 8.07
C HIS A 450 -7.65 -2.37 7.08
N SER A 451 -8.90 -2.00 7.35
CA SER A 451 -9.97 -2.09 6.36
C SER A 451 -9.72 -1.14 5.18
N ARG A 452 -9.24 0.08 5.45
CA ARG A 452 -8.87 1.08 4.42
C ARG A 452 -7.75 0.53 3.54
N ALA A 453 -6.62 0.14 4.15
CA ALA A 453 -5.50 -0.45 3.42
C ALA A 453 -5.91 -1.67 2.59
N THR A 454 -6.67 -2.60 3.18
CA THR A 454 -7.15 -3.80 2.49
C THR A 454 -8.00 -3.47 1.27
N ALA A 455 -8.97 -2.56 1.40
CA ALA A 455 -9.86 -2.16 0.31
C ALA A 455 -9.09 -1.50 -0.84
N PHE A 456 -8.20 -0.54 -0.54
CA PHE A 456 -7.39 0.14 -1.55
C PHE A 456 -6.39 -0.78 -2.25
N MET A 457 -5.73 -1.68 -1.52
CA MET A 457 -4.79 -2.63 -2.13
C MET A 457 -5.49 -3.57 -3.12
N ILE A 458 -6.70 -4.04 -2.80
CA ILE A 458 -7.48 -4.90 -3.72
C ILE A 458 -8.06 -4.08 -4.88
N ALA A 459 -8.47 -2.83 -4.65
CA ALA A 459 -8.86 -1.91 -5.73
C ALA A 459 -7.70 -1.69 -6.72
N ASP A 460 -6.47 -1.48 -6.22
CA ASP A 460 -5.24 -1.42 -7.01
C ASP A 460 -4.77 -2.78 -7.58
N GLY A 461 -5.56 -3.85 -7.43
CA GLY A 461 -5.34 -5.16 -8.07
C GLY A 461 -4.43 -6.13 -7.32
N ILE A 462 -4.07 -5.85 -6.07
CA ILE A 462 -3.26 -6.74 -5.23
C ILE A 462 -4.17 -7.82 -4.62
N ILE A 463 -3.75 -9.10 -4.74
CA ILE A 463 -4.49 -10.27 -4.25
C ILE A 463 -3.71 -10.95 -3.11
N PRO A 464 -4.35 -11.43 -2.02
CA PRO A 464 -3.67 -12.08 -0.90
C PRO A 464 -2.88 -13.34 -1.32
N SER A 465 -1.57 -13.34 -1.13
CA SER A 465 -0.65 -14.41 -1.59
C SER A 465 0.42 -14.74 -0.53
N ASN A 466 1.35 -15.62 -0.87
CA ASN A 466 2.51 -15.95 -0.02
C ASN A 466 3.71 -15.01 -0.24
N GLU A 467 3.71 -14.14 -1.27
CA GLU A 467 4.90 -13.40 -1.68
C GLU A 467 4.62 -11.93 -2.05
N GLY A 468 5.66 -11.09 -1.94
CA GLY A 468 5.64 -9.70 -2.40
C GLY A 468 4.47 -8.89 -1.84
N ARG A 469 3.84 -8.07 -2.70
CA ARG A 469 2.73 -7.17 -2.30
C ARG A 469 1.50 -7.94 -1.77
N GLY A 470 1.25 -9.15 -2.26
CA GLY A 470 0.15 -10.01 -1.82
C GLY A 470 0.36 -10.61 -0.43
N TYR A 471 1.61 -10.88 -0.03
CA TYR A 471 1.95 -11.24 1.36
C TYR A 471 1.64 -10.10 2.33
N VAL A 472 2.01 -8.86 1.96
CA VAL A 472 1.77 -7.68 2.81
C VAL A 472 0.27 -7.42 2.98
N LEU A 473 -0.52 -7.49 1.90
CA LEU A 473 -1.98 -7.43 1.98
C LEU A 473 -2.53 -8.51 2.92
N ARG A 474 -2.05 -9.75 2.80
CA ARG A 474 -2.43 -10.85 3.69
C ARG A 474 -2.07 -10.59 5.16
N ARG A 475 -0.88 -10.05 5.46
CA ARG A 475 -0.46 -9.68 6.82
C ARG A 475 -1.41 -8.64 7.44
N ILE A 476 -1.74 -7.58 6.70
CA ILE A 476 -2.64 -6.51 7.11
C ILE A 476 -4.05 -7.07 7.37
N ALA A 477 -4.63 -7.77 6.40
CA ALA A 477 -5.96 -8.37 6.53
C ALA A 477 -6.06 -9.35 7.71
N ARG A 478 -5.08 -10.26 7.86
CA ARG A 478 -5.08 -11.24 8.97
C ARG A 478 -4.87 -10.59 10.35
N ARG A 479 -4.10 -9.49 10.45
CA ARG A 479 -3.99 -8.69 11.70
C ARG A 479 -5.34 -8.06 12.06
N ALA A 480 -6.06 -7.50 11.10
CA ALA A 480 -7.41 -6.95 11.31
C ALA A 480 -8.40 -8.04 11.76
N ILE A 481 -8.42 -9.18 11.05
CA ILE A 481 -9.29 -10.31 11.37
C ILE A 481 -8.99 -10.85 12.78
N ARG A 482 -7.72 -10.98 13.20
CA ARG A 482 -7.40 -11.39 14.59
C ARG A 482 -7.98 -10.43 15.62
N TRP A 483 -7.88 -9.11 15.41
CA TRP A 483 -8.43 -8.14 16.36
C TRP A 483 -9.95 -8.17 16.42
N GLY A 484 -10.65 -8.32 15.29
CA GLY A 484 -12.10 -8.52 15.30
C GLY A 484 -12.54 -9.85 15.94
N VAL A 485 -11.77 -10.94 15.77
CA VAL A 485 -11.98 -12.20 16.50
C VAL A 485 -11.84 -11.99 18.01
N LYS A 486 -10.86 -11.18 18.45
CA LYS A 486 -10.67 -10.78 19.87
C LYS A 486 -11.81 -9.90 20.41
N LEU A 487 -12.52 -9.19 19.53
CA LEU A 487 -13.81 -8.50 19.83
C LEU A 487 -15.03 -9.44 19.80
N GLY A 488 -14.85 -10.74 19.57
CA GLY A 488 -15.93 -11.74 19.54
C GLY A 488 -16.58 -11.98 18.18
N LEU A 489 -16.10 -11.33 17.11
CA LEU A 489 -16.71 -11.41 15.77
C LEU A 489 -16.46 -12.74 15.03
N GLY A 490 -15.55 -13.58 15.53
CA GLY A 490 -14.97 -14.72 14.80
C GLY A 490 -15.91 -15.88 14.42
N ALA A 491 -17.20 -15.80 14.72
CA ALA A 491 -18.20 -16.83 14.42
C ALA A 491 -18.71 -16.80 12.96
N ASN A 492 -18.62 -15.66 12.27
CA ASN A 492 -18.95 -15.49 10.86
C ASN A 492 -17.97 -14.51 10.20
N PRO A 493 -17.75 -14.53 8.87
CA PRO A 493 -16.94 -13.52 8.19
C PRO A 493 -17.54 -12.12 8.36
N PHE A 494 -16.78 -11.20 8.94
CA PHE A 494 -17.22 -9.85 9.33
C PHE A 494 -16.38 -8.74 8.69
N PHE A 495 -15.10 -8.98 8.39
CA PHE A 495 -14.17 -7.94 7.95
C PHE A 495 -14.61 -7.31 6.63
N HIS A 496 -15.25 -8.10 5.77
CA HIS A 496 -15.82 -7.63 4.50
C HIS A 496 -16.90 -6.53 4.64
N HIS A 497 -17.59 -6.46 5.79
CA HIS A 497 -18.55 -5.36 6.07
C HIS A 497 -17.82 -4.04 6.36
N VAL A 498 -16.70 -4.08 7.09
CA VAL A 498 -15.90 -2.89 7.39
C VAL A 498 -15.23 -2.36 6.12
N THR A 499 -14.69 -3.25 5.27
CA THR A 499 -14.13 -2.84 3.97
C THR A 499 -15.19 -2.29 3.00
N SER A 500 -16.46 -2.69 3.13
CA SER A 500 -17.55 -2.09 2.34
C SER A 500 -17.83 -0.64 2.77
N ALA A 501 -17.77 -0.34 4.08
CA ALA A 501 -17.95 1.03 4.59
C ALA A 501 -16.86 2.00 4.09
N VAL A 502 -15.65 1.52 3.79
CA VAL A 502 -14.60 2.32 3.12
C VAL A 502 -15.04 2.76 1.72
N VAL A 503 -15.77 1.91 0.98
CA VAL A 503 -16.28 2.23 -0.36
C VAL A 503 -17.40 3.29 -0.30
N ASP A 504 -18.30 3.19 0.68
CA ASP A 504 -19.33 4.21 0.95
C ASP A 504 -18.68 5.58 1.23
N GLN A 505 -17.71 5.61 2.14
CA GLN A 505 -17.10 6.83 2.70
C GLN A 505 -16.06 7.49 1.78
N MET A 506 -15.21 6.70 1.12
CA MET A 506 -14.07 7.21 0.32
C MET A 506 -14.31 7.15 -1.20
N GLY A 507 -15.30 6.38 -1.66
CA GLY A 507 -15.55 6.13 -3.09
C GLY A 507 -16.03 7.32 -3.94
N GLU A 508 -16.21 8.52 -3.37
CA GLU A 508 -16.36 9.75 -4.17
C GLU A 508 -15.00 10.31 -4.60
N ALA A 509 -14.00 10.27 -3.72
CA ALA A 509 -12.65 10.72 -4.03
C ALA A 509 -11.84 9.67 -4.82
N PHE A 510 -12.19 8.39 -4.65
CA PHE A 510 -11.52 7.23 -5.27
C PHE A 510 -12.55 6.32 -5.96
N PRO A 511 -13.00 6.65 -7.18
CA PRO A 511 -14.03 5.90 -7.90
C PRO A 511 -13.70 4.41 -8.09
N GLU A 512 -12.42 4.05 -8.14
CA GLU A 512 -11.96 2.67 -8.30
C GLU A 512 -12.42 1.75 -7.15
N LEU A 513 -12.71 2.31 -5.97
CA LEU A 513 -13.32 1.57 -4.86
C LEU A 513 -14.75 1.11 -5.19
N ARG A 514 -15.54 1.97 -5.84
CA ARG A 514 -16.94 1.67 -6.22
C ARG A 514 -17.00 0.75 -7.43
N GLU A 515 -16.14 0.99 -8.42
CA GLU A 515 -16.00 0.12 -9.59
C GLU A 515 -15.62 -1.33 -9.21
N ARG A 516 -14.92 -1.51 -8.08
CA ARG A 516 -14.40 -2.81 -7.62
C ARG A 516 -15.04 -3.31 -6.32
N GLU A 517 -16.11 -2.70 -5.82
CA GLU A 517 -16.74 -3.03 -4.53
C GLU A 517 -17.01 -4.53 -4.37
N ALA A 518 -17.70 -5.14 -5.35
CA ALA A 518 -18.05 -6.55 -5.33
C ALA A 518 -16.80 -7.47 -5.34
N PHE A 519 -15.73 -7.06 -6.02
CA PHE A 519 -14.47 -7.79 -6.08
C PHE A 519 -13.71 -7.70 -4.75
N ILE A 520 -13.59 -6.50 -4.19
CA ILE A 520 -13.02 -6.26 -2.85
C ILE A 520 -13.76 -7.15 -1.84
N ARG A 521 -15.09 -7.12 -1.85
CA ARG A 521 -15.95 -7.86 -0.92
C ARG A 521 -15.72 -9.36 -0.93
N GLU A 522 -15.71 -10.01 -2.11
CA GLU A 522 -15.50 -11.46 -2.17
C GLU A 522 -14.04 -11.88 -1.98
N VAL A 523 -13.04 -11.05 -2.36
CA VAL A 523 -11.63 -11.32 -2.05
C VAL A 523 -11.37 -11.27 -0.54
N VAL A 524 -11.88 -10.25 0.16
CA VAL A 524 -11.74 -10.10 1.63
C VAL A 524 -12.40 -11.28 2.34
N LYS A 525 -13.68 -11.54 2.04
CA LYS A 525 -14.45 -12.65 2.63
C LYS A 525 -13.82 -14.02 2.33
N GLY A 526 -13.26 -14.21 1.13
CA GLY A 526 -12.57 -15.44 0.75
C GLY A 526 -11.26 -15.66 1.52
N GLU A 527 -10.45 -14.62 1.75
CA GLU A 527 -9.27 -14.71 2.64
C GLU A 527 -9.69 -14.93 4.11
N GLU A 528 -10.76 -14.28 4.57
CA GLU A 528 -11.26 -14.41 5.94
C GLU A 528 -11.71 -15.84 6.28
N VAL A 529 -12.44 -16.52 5.38
CA VAL A 529 -12.82 -17.93 5.54
C VAL A 529 -11.59 -18.85 5.58
N ARG A 530 -10.71 -18.76 4.57
CA ARG A 530 -9.48 -19.58 4.47
C ARG A 530 -8.53 -19.36 5.67
N PHE A 531 -8.49 -18.14 6.20
CA PHE A 531 -7.74 -17.86 7.41
C PHE A 531 -8.42 -18.44 8.65
N GLY A 532 -9.75 -18.41 8.78
CA GLY A 532 -10.46 -19.07 9.89
C GLY A 532 -10.13 -20.56 10.03
N GLU A 533 -10.17 -21.30 8.93
CA GLU A 533 -9.89 -22.75 8.87
C GLU A 533 -8.47 -23.17 9.31
N THR A 534 -7.51 -22.24 9.20
CA THR A 534 -6.08 -22.43 9.52
C THR A 534 -5.72 -21.82 10.89
N ARG A 535 -6.29 -20.64 11.21
CA ARG A 535 -6.10 -19.89 12.47
C ARG A 535 -6.33 -20.76 13.70
N ASP A 536 -7.44 -21.46 13.80
CA ASP A 536 -7.83 -22.11 15.07
C ASP A 536 -6.93 -23.30 15.42
N LYS A 537 -6.39 -23.99 14.41
CA LYS A 537 -5.36 -25.04 14.59
C LYS A 537 -4.01 -24.42 14.97
N GLY A 538 -3.60 -23.36 14.26
CA GLY A 538 -2.33 -22.68 14.50
C GLY A 538 -2.26 -21.97 15.86
N LEU A 539 -3.38 -21.40 16.34
CA LEU A 539 -3.48 -20.81 17.68
C LEU A 539 -3.26 -21.85 18.78
N ALA A 540 -3.94 -22.99 18.71
CA ALA A 540 -3.76 -24.05 19.71
C ALA A 540 -2.30 -24.56 19.77
N LEU A 541 -1.68 -24.77 18.60
CA LEU A 541 -0.29 -25.19 18.49
C LEU A 541 0.70 -24.12 18.98
N LEU A 542 0.40 -22.83 18.77
CA LEU A 542 1.19 -21.72 19.27
C LEU A 542 1.04 -21.54 20.78
N ASP A 543 -0.16 -21.69 21.34
CA ASP A 543 -0.37 -21.65 22.79
C ASP A 543 0.36 -22.82 23.48
N GLU A 544 0.31 -24.01 22.88
CA GLU A 544 1.11 -25.17 23.29
C GLU A 544 2.63 -24.92 23.22
N ALA A 545 3.11 -24.15 22.25
CA ALA A 545 4.52 -23.82 22.11
C ALA A 545 4.96 -22.77 23.13
N LEU A 546 4.20 -21.68 23.26
CA LEU A 546 4.46 -20.60 24.22
C LEU A 546 4.41 -21.10 25.68
N ALA A 547 3.57 -22.09 25.98
CA ALA A 547 3.54 -22.75 27.30
C ALA A 547 4.81 -23.57 27.63
N LYS A 548 5.67 -23.84 26.64
CA LYS A 548 6.93 -24.61 26.78
C LYS A 548 8.17 -23.70 26.78
N VAL A 549 8.02 -22.40 26.50
CA VAL A 549 9.11 -21.40 26.52
C VAL A 549 9.52 -21.10 27.97
N SER A 550 10.80 -21.33 28.29
CA SER A 550 11.35 -21.18 29.65
C SER A 550 12.40 -20.07 29.79
N ASP A 551 12.95 -19.59 28.68
CA ASP A 551 13.98 -18.55 28.58
C ASP A 551 13.43 -17.18 28.12
N GLY A 552 12.14 -17.12 27.79
CA GLY A 552 11.47 -15.94 27.25
C GLY A 552 11.60 -15.74 25.73
N THR A 553 12.08 -16.75 24.97
CA THR A 553 12.16 -16.69 23.51
C THR A 553 11.53 -17.93 22.87
N LEU A 554 10.63 -17.74 21.91
CA LEU A 554 10.14 -18.79 21.03
C LEU A 554 11.15 -18.99 19.89
N ASP A 555 11.59 -20.24 19.70
CA ASP A 555 12.66 -20.59 18.76
C ASP A 555 12.23 -20.51 17.29
N GLY A 556 13.19 -20.20 16.41
CA GLY A 556 12.95 -20.05 14.98
C GLY A 556 12.41 -21.29 14.28
N THR A 557 12.71 -22.50 14.76
CA THR A 557 12.26 -23.76 14.14
C THR A 557 10.78 -24.03 14.44
N THR A 558 10.31 -23.69 15.64
CA THR A 558 8.89 -23.75 15.99
C THR A 558 8.08 -22.70 15.22
N VAL A 559 8.62 -21.49 15.05
CA VAL A 559 8.02 -20.44 14.21
C VAL A 559 7.93 -20.89 12.76
N PHE A 560 9.01 -21.48 12.23
CA PHE A 560 9.05 -22.04 10.89
C PHE A 560 8.01 -23.15 10.71
N LYS A 561 7.90 -24.07 11.67
CA LYS A 561 6.90 -25.15 11.65
C LYS A 561 5.47 -24.62 11.68
N LEU A 562 5.17 -23.60 12.48
CA LEU A 562 3.86 -22.92 12.50
C LEU A 562 3.56 -22.26 11.14
N HIS A 563 4.54 -21.62 10.54
CA HIS A 563 4.43 -20.97 9.22
C HIS A 563 4.22 -21.97 8.08
N ASP A 564 5.14 -22.92 7.92
CA ASP A 564 5.20 -23.85 6.79
C ASP A 564 4.19 -25.00 6.92
N THR A 565 4.21 -25.73 8.04
CA THR A 565 3.39 -26.94 8.20
C THR A 565 1.91 -26.60 8.48
N PHE A 566 1.62 -25.45 9.08
CA PHE A 566 0.27 -25.08 9.53
C PHE A 566 -0.29 -23.79 8.92
N GLY A 567 0.47 -23.09 8.05
CA GLY A 567 0.01 -21.87 7.36
C GLY A 567 -0.20 -20.66 8.28
N PHE A 568 0.31 -20.72 9.51
CA PHE A 568 0.10 -19.71 10.55
C PHE A 568 1.19 -18.63 10.48
N PRO A 569 0.88 -17.36 10.12
CA PRO A 569 1.92 -16.40 9.76
C PRO A 569 2.94 -16.15 10.88
N SER A 570 4.24 -16.13 10.54
CA SER A 570 5.33 -15.83 11.48
C SER A 570 5.17 -14.45 12.13
N ASP A 571 4.69 -13.47 11.38
CA ASP A 571 4.30 -12.14 11.88
C ASP A 571 3.19 -12.20 12.96
N LEU A 572 2.27 -13.16 12.84
CA LEU A 572 1.18 -13.34 13.79
C LEU A 572 1.67 -14.10 15.03
N THR A 573 2.56 -15.08 14.85
CA THR A 573 3.33 -15.73 15.93
C THR A 573 4.11 -14.70 16.74
N ALA A 574 4.86 -13.80 16.08
CA ALA A 574 5.59 -12.71 16.73
C ALA A 574 4.68 -11.77 17.51
N LEU A 575 3.56 -11.35 16.92
CA LEU A 575 2.60 -10.47 17.58
C LEU A 575 1.94 -11.12 18.82
N ILE A 576 1.60 -12.41 18.77
CA ILE A 576 1.00 -13.15 19.88
C ILE A 576 2.03 -13.46 20.98
N ALA A 577 3.26 -13.81 20.62
CA ALA A 577 4.34 -14.04 21.57
C ALA A 577 4.68 -12.75 22.33
N ASN A 578 4.83 -11.62 21.62
CA ASN A 578 5.10 -10.32 22.21
C ASN A 578 3.96 -9.85 23.14
N GLU A 579 2.69 -10.16 22.83
CA GLU A 579 1.55 -9.92 23.75
C GLU A 579 1.67 -10.68 25.08
N LYS A 580 2.43 -11.79 25.13
CA LYS A 580 2.76 -12.53 26.38
C LYS A 580 4.14 -12.19 26.95
N GLY A 581 4.84 -11.19 26.39
CA GLY A 581 6.20 -10.83 26.78
C GLY A 581 7.29 -11.81 26.31
N ILE A 582 6.94 -12.76 25.44
CA ILE A 582 7.86 -13.75 24.86
C ILE A 582 8.39 -13.19 23.53
N LYS A 583 9.71 -13.16 23.37
CA LYS A 583 10.35 -12.79 22.10
C LYS A 583 10.23 -13.90 21.08
N VAL A 584 10.48 -13.58 19.82
CA VAL A 584 10.59 -14.57 18.74
C VAL A 584 11.95 -14.48 18.06
N ASP A 585 12.59 -15.62 17.89
CA ASP A 585 13.80 -15.75 17.10
C ASP A 585 13.50 -15.69 15.59
N MET A 586 13.39 -14.46 15.10
CA MET A 586 13.22 -14.19 13.68
C MET A 586 14.50 -14.46 12.85
N ALA A 587 15.66 -14.63 13.50
CA ALA A 587 16.90 -14.99 12.82
C ALA A 587 16.89 -16.48 12.47
N GLY A 588 16.70 -17.37 13.45
CA GLY A 588 16.54 -18.80 13.21
C GLY A 588 15.34 -19.15 12.33
N PHE A 589 14.25 -18.37 12.39
CA PHE A 589 13.15 -18.51 11.42
C PHE A 589 13.62 -18.21 9.98
N SER A 590 14.42 -17.14 9.79
CA SER A 590 14.96 -16.77 8.48
C SER A 590 15.99 -17.80 7.97
N GLU A 591 16.79 -18.37 8.88
CA GLU A 591 17.72 -19.46 8.58
C GLU A 591 16.99 -20.74 8.15
N GLU A 592 15.92 -21.16 8.86
CA GLU A 592 15.09 -22.30 8.43
C GLU A 592 14.34 -22.01 7.12
N MET A 593 13.89 -20.77 6.87
CA MET A 593 13.27 -20.38 5.60
C MET A 593 14.24 -20.44 4.41
N GLU A 594 15.46 -19.90 4.50
CA GLU A 594 16.45 -20.09 3.42
C GLU A 594 16.95 -21.54 3.37
N ALA A 595 17.10 -22.26 4.49
CA ALA A 595 17.39 -23.69 4.46
C ALA A 595 16.25 -24.49 3.82
N GLN A 596 14.99 -24.08 3.95
CA GLN A 596 13.86 -24.66 3.21
C GLN A 596 13.97 -24.32 1.72
N ARG A 597 14.30 -23.07 1.38
CA ARG A 597 14.50 -22.62 0.00
C ARG A 597 15.66 -23.35 -0.67
N GLU A 598 16.74 -23.62 0.05
CA GLU A 598 17.86 -24.44 -0.39
C GLU A 598 17.51 -25.92 -0.45
N ARG A 599 16.78 -26.49 0.52
CA ARG A 599 16.22 -27.85 0.44
C ARG A 599 15.30 -28.00 -0.78
N GLY A 600 14.49 -26.99 -1.10
CA GLY A 600 13.66 -26.92 -2.31
C GLY A 600 14.50 -26.86 -3.58
N ARG A 601 15.48 -25.95 -3.66
CA ARG A 601 16.47 -25.87 -4.75
C ARG A 601 17.28 -27.18 -4.89
N ALA A 602 17.53 -27.92 -3.81
CA ALA A 602 18.28 -29.17 -3.79
C ALA A 602 17.43 -30.39 -4.16
N ALA A 603 16.16 -30.45 -3.75
CA ALA A 603 15.18 -31.38 -4.29
C ALA A 603 14.99 -31.15 -5.80
N TRP A 604 14.98 -29.88 -6.24
CA TRP A 604 14.97 -29.51 -7.66
C TRP A 604 16.32 -29.79 -8.38
N LYS A 605 17.44 -29.97 -7.66
CA LYS A 605 18.66 -30.55 -8.26
C LYS A 605 18.51 -32.05 -8.60
N GLY A 606 17.46 -32.72 -8.07
CA GLY A 606 16.99 -34.00 -8.60
C GLY A 606 16.22 -33.90 -9.92
N SER A 607 15.89 -32.68 -10.38
CA SER A 607 15.10 -32.41 -11.60
C SER A 607 15.62 -31.22 -12.42
N GLY A 608 16.95 -31.13 -12.57
CA GLY A 608 17.63 -30.53 -13.75
C GLY A 608 17.57 -29.01 -13.98
N SER A 609 16.82 -28.23 -13.20
CA SER A 609 16.42 -26.86 -13.59
C SER A 609 17.53 -25.80 -13.71
N ALA A 610 18.70 -25.99 -13.11
CA ALA A 610 19.78 -24.99 -13.13
C ALA A 610 20.34 -24.69 -14.55
N GLY A 611 20.17 -25.60 -15.51
CA GLY A 611 20.43 -25.32 -16.93
C GLY A 611 19.23 -24.73 -17.68
N VAL A 612 18.02 -25.03 -17.20
CA VAL A 612 16.74 -24.73 -17.87
C VAL A 612 16.41 -23.23 -17.85
N ASP A 613 16.68 -22.52 -16.75
CA ASP A 613 16.48 -21.06 -16.71
C ASP A 613 17.37 -20.32 -17.73
N ARG A 614 18.63 -20.77 -17.92
CA ARG A 614 19.52 -20.22 -18.94
C ARG A 614 19.06 -20.56 -20.36
N LEU A 615 18.42 -21.72 -20.54
CA LEU A 615 17.85 -22.13 -21.81
C LEU A 615 16.65 -21.24 -22.20
N TRP A 616 15.74 -20.93 -21.27
CA TRP A 616 14.61 -20.03 -21.58
C TRP A 616 15.04 -18.61 -21.92
N HIS A 617 16.05 -18.08 -21.23
CA HIS A 617 16.58 -16.74 -21.53
C HIS A 617 17.32 -16.68 -22.88
N SER A 618 18.03 -17.75 -23.30
CA SER A 618 18.63 -17.78 -24.65
C SER A 618 17.58 -17.95 -25.74
N LEU A 619 16.57 -18.81 -25.54
CA LEU A 619 15.44 -18.97 -26.46
C LEU A 619 14.65 -17.67 -26.65
N LEU A 620 14.41 -16.88 -25.61
CA LEU A 620 13.76 -15.56 -25.73
C LEU A 620 14.61 -14.56 -26.54
N ALA A 621 15.93 -14.56 -26.36
CA ALA A 621 16.83 -13.64 -27.06
C ALA A 621 16.98 -14.00 -28.56
N GLU A 622 16.88 -15.28 -28.91
CA GLU A 622 16.90 -15.76 -30.29
C GLU A 622 15.53 -15.67 -30.97
N HIS A 623 14.46 -16.02 -30.24
CA HIS A 623 13.14 -16.36 -30.78
C HIS A 623 11.97 -15.89 -29.87
N PRO A 624 11.69 -14.58 -29.77
CA PRO A 624 10.50 -14.08 -29.06
C PRO A 624 9.21 -14.48 -29.80
N THR A 625 8.17 -14.89 -29.06
CA THR A 625 6.91 -15.38 -29.65
C THR A 625 5.86 -14.27 -29.74
N ALA A 626 5.32 -14.04 -30.93
CA ALA A 626 4.18 -13.14 -31.14
C ALA A 626 2.85 -13.82 -30.76
N PHE A 627 2.18 -13.33 -29.72
CA PHE A 627 0.89 -13.89 -29.27
C PHE A 627 -0.29 -13.34 -30.09
N THR A 628 -1.10 -14.22 -30.67
CA THR A 628 -2.28 -13.89 -31.48
C THR A 628 -3.60 -14.30 -30.83
N GLY A 629 -3.56 -15.02 -29.70
CA GLY A 629 -4.71 -15.62 -29.01
C GLY A 629 -5.67 -14.67 -28.27
N TYR A 630 -5.69 -13.39 -28.68
CA TYR A 630 -6.72 -12.42 -28.29
C TYR A 630 -7.92 -12.43 -29.26
N THR A 631 -7.66 -12.65 -30.55
CA THR A 631 -8.67 -12.66 -31.62
C THR A 631 -8.98 -14.07 -32.12
N ASP A 632 -7.94 -14.89 -32.27
CA ASP A 632 -8.02 -16.16 -33.00
C ASP A 632 -7.69 -17.36 -32.10
N LEU A 633 -8.29 -18.51 -32.39
CA LEU A 633 -7.98 -19.80 -31.73
C LEU A 633 -7.13 -20.73 -32.62
N ASP A 634 -6.93 -20.34 -33.88
CA ASP A 634 -6.20 -21.08 -34.90
C ASP A 634 -5.23 -20.12 -35.61
N ASP A 635 -3.96 -20.50 -35.79
CA ASP A 635 -2.95 -19.68 -36.49
C ASP A 635 -1.94 -20.58 -37.23
N ALA A 636 -1.33 -20.05 -38.28
CA ALA A 636 -0.30 -20.73 -39.06
C ALA A 636 1.09 -20.25 -38.59
N ALA A 637 1.83 -21.13 -37.91
CA ALA A 637 3.08 -20.80 -37.23
C ALA A 637 4.27 -21.64 -37.75
N ARG A 638 5.47 -21.30 -37.30
CA ARG A 638 6.70 -22.08 -37.53
C ARG A 638 7.31 -22.53 -36.22
N VAL A 639 7.76 -23.79 -36.18
CA VAL A 639 8.64 -24.30 -35.12
C VAL A 639 9.99 -23.59 -35.23
N VAL A 640 10.34 -22.80 -34.22
CA VAL A 640 11.63 -22.09 -34.15
C VAL A 640 12.63 -22.76 -33.21
N ALA A 641 12.16 -23.51 -32.22
CA ALA A 641 12.99 -24.40 -31.42
C ALA A 641 12.19 -25.57 -30.86
N LEU A 642 12.88 -26.68 -30.58
CA LEU A 642 12.37 -27.83 -29.84
C LEU A 642 13.27 -28.08 -28.63
N VAL A 643 12.67 -28.49 -27.51
CA VAL A 643 13.39 -28.88 -26.29
C VAL A 643 12.94 -30.28 -25.86
N HIS A 644 13.90 -31.15 -25.59
CA HIS A 644 13.70 -32.51 -25.09
C HIS A 644 14.71 -32.76 -23.96
N ASP A 645 14.28 -33.40 -22.87
CA ASP A 645 15.07 -33.62 -21.64
C ASP A 645 15.86 -32.39 -21.11
N GLY A 646 15.32 -31.19 -21.33
CA GLY A 646 15.92 -29.93 -20.89
C GLY A 646 17.03 -29.36 -21.80
N ALA A 647 17.24 -29.92 -23.00
CA ALA A 647 18.21 -29.44 -24.00
C ALA A 647 17.54 -29.08 -25.34
N LYS A 648 18.12 -28.14 -26.10
CA LYS A 648 17.67 -27.87 -27.49
C LYS A 648 17.94 -29.09 -28.38
N VAL A 649 16.99 -29.42 -29.26
CA VAL A 649 17.13 -30.48 -30.28
C VAL A 649 16.61 -29.98 -31.63
N ASP A 650 17.19 -30.45 -32.74
CA ASP A 650 16.73 -30.09 -34.09
C ASP A 650 15.49 -30.89 -34.54
N THR A 651 15.16 -31.98 -33.83
CA THR A 651 14.07 -32.89 -34.16
C THR A 651 13.58 -33.61 -32.91
N LEU A 652 12.25 -33.65 -32.72
CA LEU A 652 11.57 -34.40 -31.66
C LEU A 652 11.00 -35.69 -32.28
N PRO A 653 11.42 -36.90 -31.85
CA PRO A 653 10.95 -38.17 -32.41
C PRO A 653 9.44 -38.42 -32.22
N ASP A 654 8.88 -39.33 -33.01
CA ASP A 654 7.51 -39.81 -32.82
C ASP A 654 7.34 -40.46 -31.43
N GLY A 655 6.25 -40.14 -30.73
CA GLY A 655 5.98 -40.59 -29.37
C GLY A 655 6.78 -39.88 -28.26
N ALA A 656 7.75 -39.02 -28.59
CA ALA A 656 8.55 -38.30 -27.58
C ALA A 656 7.79 -37.12 -26.95
N GLU A 657 7.96 -36.93 -25.64
CA GLU A 657 7.52 -35.72 -24.94
C GLU A 657 8.55 -34.59 -25.07
N GLY A 658 8.09 -33.34 -25.11
CA GLY A 658 8.99 -32.19 -25.24
C GLY A 658 8.25 -30.86 -25.17
N VAL A 659 8.98 -29.80 -25.55
CA VAL A 659 8.47 -28.43 -25.63
C VAL A 659 8.70 -27.87 -27.03
N VAL A 660 7.65 -27.32 -27.63
CA VAL A 660 7.72 -26.64 -28.93
C VAL A 660 7.69 -25.12 -28.71
N ILE A 661 8.64 -24.41 -29.28
CA ILE A 661 8.62 -22.94 -29.37
C ILE A 661 8.20 -22.55 -30.79
N LEU A 662 7.29 -21.57 -30.87
CA LEU A 662 6.77 -21.04 -32.13
C LEU A 662 7.16 -19.55 -32.29
N ASP A 663 7.26 -19.10 -33.54
CA ASP A 663 7.39 -17.67 -33.89
C ASP A 663 6.13 -16.87 -33.53
N ARG A 664 4.95 -17.50 -33.63
CA ARG A 664 3.64 -16.98 -33.22
C ARG A 664 2.75 -18.07 -32.65
N THR A 665 1.79 -17.70 -31.79
CA THR A 665 0.82 -18.67 -31.26
C THR A 665 -0.51 -18.07 -30.79
N PRO A 666 -1.65 -18.77 -31.01
CA PRO A 666 -2.93 -18.48 -30.37
C PRO A 666 -3.03 -19.05 -28.94
N PHE A 667 -2.11 -19.94 -28.55
CA PHE A 667 -2.12 -20.60 -27.24
C PHE A 667 -1.71 -19.62 -26.14
N TYR A 668 -2.59 -19.36 -25.19
CA TYR A 668 -2.28 -18.55 -24.01
C TYR A 668 -1.43 -19.38 -23.04
N GLY A 669 -0.18 -18.96 -22.86
CA GLY A 669 0.66 -19.53 -21.82
C GLY A 669 0.24 -19.08 -20.42
N GLU A 670 0.27 -19.99 -19.46
CA GLU A 670 -0.12 -19.81 -18.05
C GLU A 670 0.34 -18.46 -17.49
N SER A 671 -0.60 -17.66 -16.96
CA SER A 671 -0.32 -16.31 -16.44
C SER A 671 -1.53 -15.76 -15.68
N GLY A 672 -1.30 -14.93 -14.66
CA GLY A 672 -2.37 -14.23 -13.94
C GLY A 672 -3.37 -15.12 -13.20
N GLY A 673 -3.05 -16.40 -12.98
CA GLY A 673 -3.96 -17.40 -12.43
C GLY A 673 -4.80 -18.16 -13.47
N GLN A 674 -4.75 -17.76 -14.75
CA GLN A 674 -5.32 -18.52 -15.86
C GLN A 674 -4.36 -19.65 -16.27
N VAL A 675 -4.88 -20.87 -16.29
CA VAL A 675 -4.17 -22.09 -16.70
C VAL A 675 -3.75 -22.02 -18.18
N GLY A 676 -2.65 -22.68 -18.53
CA GLY A 676 -2.18 -22.80 -19.90
C GLY A 676 -3.17 -23.49 -20.86
N ASP A 677 -3.16 -23.04 -22.12
CA ASP A 677 -3.94 -23.67 -23.20
C ASP A 677 -3.47 -25.08 -23.54
N THR A 678 -4.42 -25.86 -24.06
CA THR A 678 -4.20 -27.21 -24.61
C THR A 678 -4.83 -27.32 -25.99
N GLY A 679 -4.32 -28.20 -26.85
CA GLY A 679 -4.75 -28.27 -28.24
C GLY A 679 -3.79 -29.10 -29.09
N THR A 680 -3.67 -28.77 -30.38
CA THR A 680 -2.76 -29.47 -31.31
C THR A 680 -1.95 -28.51 -32.18
N LEU A 681 -0.75 -28.95 -32.54
CA LEU A 681 0.05 -28.38 -33.64
C LEU A 681 0.15 -29.47 -34.71
N THR A 682 -0.16 -29.17 -35.98
CA THR A 682 -0.20 -30.19 -37.05
C THR A 682 0.61 -29.77 -38.28
N ALA A 683 1.42 -30.71 -38.81
CA ALA A 683 2.28 -30.49 -39.97
C ALA A 683 2.47 -31.79 -40.78
N GLY A 684 2.03 -31.81 -42.04
CA GLY A 684 2.41 -32.87 -43.00
C GLY A 684 2.02 -34.32 -42.66
N GLY A 685 1.15 -34.54 -41.67
CA GLY A 685 0.79 -35.85 -41.12
C GLY A 685 1.26 -36.07 -39.68
N VAL A 686 2.23 -35.28 -39.22
CA VAL A 686 2.66 -35.22 -37.81
C VAL A 686 1.69 -34.33 -37.02
N SER A 687 1.39 -34.73 -35.79
CA SER A 687 0.58 -33.98 -34.83
C SER A 687 1.27 -33.95 -33.47
N PHE A 688 1.48 -32.76 -32.92
CA PHE A 688 1.95 -32.57 -31.55
C PHE A 688 0.75 -32.22 -30.65
N ALA A 689 0.47 -33.07 -29.66
CA ALA A 689 -0.62 -32.88 -28.72
C ALA A 689 -0.15 -32.00 -27.55
N VAL A 690 -0.57 -30.74 -27.53
CA VAL A 690 -0.22 -29.76 -26.50
C VAL A 690 -1.04 -30.03 -25.24
N SER A 691 -0.38 -30.49 -24.18
CA SER A 691 -0.98 -30.83 -22.89
C SER A 691 -0.99 -29.66 -21.90
N ASP A 692 -0.14 -28.65 -22.12
CA ASP A 692 -0.02 -27.42 -21.34
C ASP A 692 0.74 -26.34 -22.13
N THR A 693 0.51 -25.06 -21.84
CA THR A 693 1.26 -23.94 -22.44
C THR A 693 1.72 -22.99 -21.34
N ARG A 694 3.00 -22.62 -21.32
CA ARG A 694 3.60 -21.80 -20.23
C ARG A 694 4.34 -20.57 -20.77
N LYS A 695 4.51 -19.57 -19.90
CA LYS A 695 5.39 -18.41 -20.11
C LYS A 695 6.57 -18.47 -19.15
N PRO A 696 7.61 -19.29 -19.43
CA PRO A 696 8.75 -19.45 -18.52
C PRO A 696 9.56 -18.16 -18.35
N VAL A 697 9.53 -17.29 -19.37
CA VAL A 697 10.01 -15.90 -19.32
C VAL A 697 9.03 -15.00 -20.09
N PRO A 698 8.85 -13.72 -19.70
CA PRO A 698 7.97 -12.80 -20.44
C PRO A 698 8.37 -12.65 -21.90
N GLY A 699 7.43 -12.90 -22.83
CA GLY A 699 7.65 -12.84 -24.28
C GLY A 699 7.94 -14.18 -24.97
N LEU A 700 8.08 -15.28 -24.22
CA LEU A 700 8.26 -16.63 -24.77
C LEU A 700 7.06 -17.52 -24.43
N HIS A 701 6.53 -18.27 -25.42
CA HIS A 701 5.47 -19.26 -25.20
C HIS A 701 6.01 -20.68 -25.41
N ALA A 702 5.94 -21.49 -24.35
CA ALA A 702 6.41 -22.87 -24.31
C ALA A 702 5.22 -23.83 -24.38
N HIS A 703 5.08 -24.58 -25.48
CA HIS A 703 4.00 -25.54 -25.69
C HIS A 703 4.49 -26.94 -25.28
N HIS A 704 4.06 -27.42 -24.12
CA HIS A 704 4.43 -28.74 -23.59
C HIS A 704 3.50 -29.82 -24.17
N GLY A 705 4.02 -31.01 -24.48
CA GLY A 705 3.21 -32.04 -25.12
C GLY A 705 4.00 -33.24 -25.66
N SER A 706 3.35 -34.03 -26.51
CA SER A 706 3.91 -35.23 -27.15
C SER A 706 3.74 -35.23 -28.67
N ALA A 707 4.76 -35.64 -29.41
CA ALA A 707 4.69 -35.85 -30.86
C ALA A 707 3.99 -37.17 -31.21
N ARG A 708 3.22 -37.19 -32.30
CA ARG A 708 2.45 -38.35 -32.78
C ARG A 708 2.37 -38.36 -34.31
N GLY A 709 2.48 -39.55 -34.91
CA GLY A 709 2.39 -39.72 -36.38
C GLY A 709 3.67 -39.35 -37.13
N GLY A 710 4.79 -39.17 -36.42
CA GLY A 710 6.09 -38.86 -36.99
C GLY A 710 6.90 -37.87 -36.15
N ALA A 711 8.09 -37.53 -36.65
CA ALA A 711 9.01 -36.63 -35.96
C ALA A 711 8.84 -35.18 -36.42
N LEU A 712 8.71 -34.26 -35.45
CA LEU A 712 8.61 -32.81 -35.69
C LEU A 712 10.00 -32.17 -35.71
N ARG A 713 10.24 -31.18 -36.58
CA ARG A 713 11.57 -30.56 -36.78
C ARG A 713 11.57 -29.06 -36.60
N VAL A 714 12.73 -28.51 -36.23
CA VAL A 714 12.95 -27.06 -36.27
C VAL A 714 12.86 -26.58 -37.72
N GLY A 715 12.10 -25.51 -37.95
CA GLY A 715 11.79 -24.96 -39.27
C GLY A 715 10.44 -25.40 -39.85
N ASP A 716 9.80 -26.44 -39.32
CA ASP A 716 8.50 -26.93 -39.81
C ASP A 716 7.40 -25.87 -39.69
N LYS A 717 6.49 -25.85 -40.67
CA LYS A 717 5.26 -25.04 -40.63
C LYS A 717 4.14 -25.87 -40.01
N VAL A 718 3.56 -25.38 -38.92
CA VAL A 718 2.45 -26.03 -38.20
C VAL A 718 1.19 -25.18 -38.29
N GLN A 719 0.03 -25.84 -38.42
CA GLN A 719 -1.24 -25.24 -38.03
C GLN A 719 -1.44 -25.46 -36.53
N ALA A 720 -1.49 -24.38 -35.76
CA ALA A 720 -1.74 -24.38 -34.32
C ALA A 720 -3.24 -24.20 -34.07
N SER A 721 -3.85 -25.03 -33.22
CA SER A 721 -5.29 -25.03 -32.93
C SER A 721 -5.57 -25.23 -31.43
N VAL A 722 -6.21 -24.26 -30.79
CA VAL A 722 -6.56 -24.25 -29.35
C VAL A 722 -7.87 -25.00 -29.10
N HIS A 723 -7.93 -25.79 -28.03
CA HIS A 723 -9.14 -26.52 -27.62
C HIS A 723 -10.21 -25.58 -27.04
N ALA A 724 -10.97 -24.94 -27.94
CA ALA A 724 -11.88 -23.82 -27.69
C ALA A 724 -12.83 -23.98 -26.48
N VAL A 725 -13.37 -25.18 -26.25
CA VAL A 725 -14.26 -25.46 -25.10
C VAL A 725 -13.50 -25.21 -23.79
N ARG A 726 -12.37 -25.90 -23.60
CA ARG A 726 -11.53 -25.75 -22.40
C ARG A 726 -11.00 -24.33 -22.24
N ARG A 727 -10.69 -23.62 -23.33
CA ARG A 727 -10.30 -22.20 -23.24
C ARG A 727 -11.40 -21.31 -22.69
N ASN A 728 -12.67 -21.61 -22.97
CA ASN A 728 -13.80 -20.85 -22.40
C ASN A 728 -14.12 -21.30 -20.96
N ASP A 729 -13.85 -22.56 -20.60
CA ASP A 729 -14.00 -23.07 -19.22
C ASP A 729 -12.92 -22.54 -18.24
N ILE A 730 -11.81 -21.98 -18.76
CA ILE A 730 -10.70 -21.40 -17.98
C ILE A 730 -10.57 -19.87 -18.14
N ARG A 731 -11.61 -19.21 -18.67
CA ARG A 731 -11.71 -17.74 -18.84
C ARG A 731 -12.61 -17.11 -17.78
#